data_AF-A0A9P0K598-F1
#
_entry.id   AF-A0A9P0K598-F1
#
_cell.length_a   1.000
_cell.length_b   1.000
_cell.length_c   1.000
_cell.angle_alpha   90.00
_cell.angle_beta   90.00
_cell.angle_gamma   90.00
#
_symmetry.space_group_name_H-M   'P 1'
#
loop_
_entity.id
_entity.type
_entity.pdbx_description
1 polymer ?
#
loop_
_entity_poly.entity_id
_entity_poly.type
_entity_poly.pdbx_seq_one_letter_code
_entity_poly.pdbx_strand_id
1 'polypeptide(L)'
;MVSHMTSRKIIPLHINDLLSCTINPIHIIADAGNLKFKRGRVSLSDDPRVGAPETAVTQGNVHAVGKLIIEDRHVTYREIEAKLVSRWIPHLLTEEQKASRVNWCQKKLDRFNSGNSKHVYSIVNGDESWIYCYEPETKRQSGPTKVIRSQSVSKKMFATFVSKAGHIATIHLNEQRTVTADWYPTIRFPKVITELRKINPERRIILHQDNASTHTAQKTRQYLTEENMELLDHPPYSPDLSPNDFFTFPKIKNRQRGQRFQSPEEAVDAFKNAVLDLPANEWNNPGFDCIKSEQLKIIAEDITEPLTYLINKCFESGIYPSILKKGNIIPIHKSGTKTDVKNYRPISIISSVAKVFEKVLSTRMIRYLTKFKILSENQYGFTEGKATSDTITKIVNQIHQNIDNRIPSICIFVDLKKAFDTVNHKLLLEALERIGFRGNAYSLIESYLSNRPQSMQISGSFSKEMYIKCGVPQGTVLGPLLSNIYLNDIFQINCVGKITSFADDTAILYEGTDWSDLKNVIENDFIKIIRWFNSRKLSINYSKTHFLPFGSYARHLPNYTNFSFNINDQKMQINRVPNIKYLGVVFHPHLRWDSHLNYILKKVRFVSYKIKYLGNILTEKYLRTLYHALIEPHLPYGILAWGAACSSHIYNLDVFQKSILKMIFKKPKLYPTEKLYADVRMYDIRHLYFLHSITHYHKFVNTDQKIKHNHYTRYKIRGTVRSYLAPKFYEIIPKDLKDLRFGNCFKRNLKKWLHSISRTEIHKLINTNIN
;
A
#
# COMPACT_ATOMS: atom_id res chain seq x y z
N MET A 1 -21.01 -45.07 -49.41
CA MET A 1 -22.20 -44.82 -48.58
C MET A 1 -21.78 -43.94 -47.41
N VAL A 2 -22.21 -42.67 -47.44
CA VAL A 2 -22.62 -41.79 -46.32
C VAL A 2 -21.71 -41.71 -45.08
N SER A 3 -21.30 -40.56 -44.52
CA SER A 3 -21.25 -39.16 -44.91
C SER A 3 -20.39 -38.43 -43.84
N HIS A 4 -19.72 -37.36 -44.28
CA HIS A 4 -19.46 -36.11 -43.57
C HIS A 4 -18.62 -36.01 -42.27
N MET A 5 -17.62 -35.13 -42.39
CA MET A 5 -17.08 -34.13 -41.43
C MET A 5 -15.60 -34.26 -41.04
N THR A 6 -14.79 -33.63 -41.90
CA THR A 6 -13.82 -32.56 -41.59
C THR A 6 -12.83 -32.73 -40.44
N SER A 7 -11.56 -32.88 -40.85
CA SER A 7 -10.36 -32.21 -40.33
C SER A 7 -10.43 -31.58 -38.92
N ARG A 8 -9.62 -32.12 -37.98
CA ARG A 8 -9.21 -31.39 -36.77
C ARG A 8 -7.72 -31.55 -36.46
N LYS A 9 -6.96 -30.53 -36.86
CA LYS A 9 -5.73 -30.03 -36.22
C LYS A 9 -5.99 -29.78 -34.73
N ILE A 10 -5.02 -30.04 -33.82
CA ILE A 10 -4.82 -29.38 -32.50
C ILE A 10 -3.39 -29.79 -32.01
N ILE A 11 -2.32 -28.98 -32.15
CA ILE A 11 -1.83 -27.76 -31.43
C ILE A 11 -0.80 -28.10 -30.30
N PRO A 12 0.45 -27.58 -30.37
CA PRO A 12 1.47 -27.70 -29.32
C PRO A 12 1.31 -26.61 -28.24
N LEU A 13 1.45 -26.96 -26.95
CA LEU A 13 1.47 -25.98 -25.84
C LEU A 13 2.83 -26.00 -25.12
N HIS A 14 3.50 -24.88 -25.29
CA HIS A 14 4.90 -24.53 -25.02
C HIS A 14 4.94 -23.50 -23.86
N ILE A 15 6.15 -23.12 -23.46
CA ILE A 15 6.58 -21.79 -22.94
C ILE A 15 5.89 -20.57 -23.60
N ASN A 16 5.24 -20.79 -24.74
CA ASN A 16 4.11 -20.02 -25.22
C ASN A 16 2.99 -19.81 -24.18
N ASP A 17 2.92 -20.38 -22.99
CA ASP A 17 1.85 -20.02 -22.03
C ASP A 17 2.21 -18.87 -21.10
N LEU A 18 3.50 -18.60 -20.91
CA LEU A 18 3.98 -17.34 -20.35
C LEU A 18 4.11 -16.25 -21.43
N LEU A 19 4.32 -16.65 -22.70
CA LEU A 19 4.32 -15.75 -23.86
C LEU A 19 2.93 -15.59 -24.53
N SER A 20 1.94 -16.45 -24.29
CA SER A 20 0.54 -16.38 -24.83
C SER A 20 -0.33 -15.47 -24.02
N CYS A 21 0.07 -15.22 -22.78
CA CYS A 21 -0.47 -14.12 -22.01
C CYS A 21 -0.05 -12.74 -22.57
N THR A 22 0.82 -12.72 -23.59
CA THR A 22 1.28 -11.58 -24.39
C THR A 22 1.09 -11.76 -25.91
N ILE A 23 0.25 -12.69 -26.39
CA ILE A 23 -0.05 -12.78 -27.83
C ILE A 23 -1.13 -11.75 -28.21
N ASN A 24 -0.64 -10.62 -28.71
CA ASN A 24 -1.20 -9.98 -29.90
C ASN A 24 -0.22 -9.04 -30.66
N PRO A 25 0.94 -8.63 -30.12
CA PRO A 25 1.94 -7.90 -30.93
C PRO A 25 2.97 -8.78 -31.67
N ILE A 26 3.28 -9.99 -31.18
CA ILE A 26 4.42 -10.79 -31.66
C ILE A 26 4.15 -11.47 -33.02
N HIS A 27 2.90 -11.87 -33.29
CA HIS A 27 2.56 -12.58 -34.52
C HIS A 27 2.65 -11.70 -35.79
N ILE A 28 2.37 -10.40 -35.64
CA ILE A 28 2.48 -9.41 -36.74
C ILE A 28 3.96 -9.12 -37.09
N ILE A 29 4.85 -9.25 -36.10
CA ILE A 29 6.30 -8.96 -36.23
C ILE A 29 7.04 -10.14 -36.89
N ALA A 30 6.63 -11.38 -36.60
CA ALA A 30 7.24 -12.58 -37.15
C ALA A 30 7.03 -12.71 -38.68
N ASP A 31 5.85 -12.33 -39.19
CA ASP A 31 5.54 -12.41 -40.62
C ASP A 31 6.30 -11.35 -41.45
N ALA A 32 6.53 -10.16 -40.90
CA ALA A 32 7.33 -9.12 -41.54
C ALA A 32 8.84 -9.45 -41.58
N GLY A 33 9.35 -10.15 -40.56
CA GLY A 33 10.73 -10.62 -40.51
C GLY A 33 11.02 -11.78 -41.47
N ASN A 34 10.09 -12.75 -41.56
CA ASN A 34 10.25 -13.94 -42.41
C ASN A 34 10.28 -13.63 -43.91
N LEU A 35 9.54 -12.61 -44.37
CA LEU A 35 9.54 -12.16 -45.77
C LEU A 35 10.87 -11.52 -46.19
N LYS A 36 11.61 -10.91 -45.27
CA LYS A 36 12.92 -10.28 -45.54
C LYS A 36 14.07 -11.29 -45.50
N PHE A 37 13.96 -12.34 -44.69
CA PHE A 37 14.94 -13.42 -44.62
C PHE A 37 14.92 -14.31 -45.88
N LYS A 38 13.73 -14.58 -46.45
CA LYS A 38 13.58 -15.30 -47.74
C LYS A 38 14.16 -14.56 -48.96
N ARG A 39 14.60 -13.31 -48.82
CA ARG A 39 15.26 -12.52 -49.88
C ARG A 39 16.78 -12.42 -49.71
N GLY A 40 17.40 -13.28 -48.90
CA GLY A 40 18.86 -13.43 -48.86
C GLY A 40 19.61 -12.38 -48.04
N ARG A 41 18.96 -11.71 -47.08
CA ARG A 41 19.63 -10.74 -46.21
C ARG A 41 20.32 -11.46 -45.04
N VAL A 42 21.66 -11.43 -45.03
CA VAL A 42 22.50 -12.15 -44.05
C VAL A 42 23.00 -11.27 -42.89
N SER A 43 22.72 -9.96 -42.94
CA SER A 43 23.15 -9.00 -41.91
C SER A 43 22.04 -8.68 -40.89
N LEU A 44 22.43 -8.60 -39.62
CA LEU A 44 21.61 -8.14 -38.49
C LEU A 44 21.70 -6.61 -38.24
N SER A 45 22.49 -5.88 -39.03
CA SER A 45 22.63 -4.43 -38.91
C SER A 45 21.56 -3.70 -39.72
N ASP A 46 20.88 -2.73 -39.09
CA ASP A 46 19.93 -1.85 -39.76
C ASP A 46 20.62 -0.90 -40.74
N ASP A 47 19.97 -0.58 -41.86
CA ASP A 47 20.41 0.51 -42.73
C ASP A 47 20.22 1.83 -41.97
N PRO A 48 21.18 2.77 -42.03
CA PRO A 48 21.17 3.97 -41.21
C PRO A 48 19.92 4.82 -41.48
N ARG A 49 19.14 5.08 -40.42
CA ARG A 49 18.06 6.09 -40.42
C ARG A 49 18.35 7.12 -39.34
N VAL A 50 18.49 8.37 -39.77
CA VAL A 50 18.81 9.49 -38.88
C VAL A 50 17.59 9.86 -38.04
N GLY A 51 17.67 9.74 -36.71
CA GLY A 51 16.78 10.45 -35.77
C GLY A 51 16.00 9.63 -34.72
N ALA A 52 16.12 8.31 -34.63
CA ALA A 52 15.47 7.50 -33.58
C ALA A 52 16.49 6.63 -32.81
N PRO A 53 16.29 6.31 -31.52
CA PRO A 53 17.23 5.47 -30.76
C PRO A 53 17.26 4.05 -31.33
N GLU A 54 18.45 3.52 -31.62
CA GLU A 54 18.70 2.25 -32.33
C GLU A 54 18.23 0.98 -31.59
N THR A 55 17.89 1.03 -30.30
CA THR A 55 17.45 -0.16 -29.55
C THR A 55 16.30 0.13 -28.58
N ALA A 56 15.32 -0.78 -28.55
CA ALA A 56 14.21 -0.77 -27.58
C ALA A 56 14.66 -1.03 -26.12
N VAL A 57 15.96 -1.27 -25.90
CA VAL A 57 16.57 -1.56 -24.59
C VAL A 57 17.83 -0.71 -24.46
N THR A 58 17.70 0.49 -23.89
CA THR A 58 18.87 1.28 -23.52
C THR A 58 19.28 0.96 -22.08
N GLN A 59 20.58 0.97 -21.77
CA GLN A 59 21.05 0.76 -20.39
C GLN A 59 20.39 1.74 -19.40
N GLY A 60 20.09 2.97 -19.82
CA GLY A 60 19.36 3.94 -19.01
C GLY A 60 17.93 3.49 -18.68
N ASN A 61 17.21 2.90 -19.63
CA ASN A 61 15.86 2.36 -19.40
C ASN A 61 15.89 1.10 -18.51
N VAL A 62 16.84 0.19 -18.76
CA VAL A 62 17.07 -1.00 -17.93
C VAL A 62 17.35 -0.59 -16.49
N HIS A 63 18.29 0.34 -16.28
CA HIS A 63 18.60 0.85 -14.95
C HIS A 63 17.39 1.51 -14.27
N ALA A 64 16.59 2.29 -15.01
CA ALA A 64 15.40 2.92 -14.47
C ALA A 64 14.33 1.89 -14.03
N VAL A 65 14.09 0.84 -14.82
CA VAL A 65 13.15 -0.25 -14.46
C VAL A 65 13.66 -1.03 -13.25
N GLY A 66 14.95 -1.42 -13.25
CA GLY A 66 15.56 -2.13 -12.13
C GLY A 66 15.48 -1.33 -10.82
N LYS A 67 15.76 -0.03 -10.89
CA LYS A 67 15.62 0.89 -9.75
C LYS A 67 14.18 0.94 -9.22
N LEU A 68 13.17 1.01 -10.10
CA LEU A 68 11.76 1.00 -9.69
C LEU A 68 11.35 -0.30 -8.98
N ILE A 69 11.87 -1.45 -9.41
CA ILE A 69 11.64 -2.75 -8.76
C ILE A 69 12.23 -2.74 -7.35
N ILE A 70 13.47 -2.28 -7.21
CA ILE A 70 14.21 -2.25 -5.94
C ILE A 70 13.57 -1.25 -4.95
N GLU A 71 13.17 -0.07 -5.42
CA GLU A 71 12.68 1.05 -4.59
C GLU A 71 11.23 0.92 -4.08
N ASP A 72 10.44 -0.08 -4.50
CA ASP A 72 9.06 -0.26 -4.00
C ASP A 72 9.05 -0.48 -2.47
N ARG A 73 8.50 0.48 -1.71
CA ARG A 73 8.60 0.56 -0.24
C ARG A 73 7.63 -0.34 0.53
N HIS A 74 6.90 -1.25 -0.12
CA HIS A 74 5.98 -2.18 0.56
C HIS A 74 6.65 -3.30 1.38
N VAL A 75 7.92 -3.12 1.77
CA VAL A 75 8.62 -3.92 2.77
C VAL A 75 9.24 -2.94 3.76
N THR A 76 8.84 -3.00 5.02
CA THR A 76 9.50 -2.19 6.05
C THR A 76 10.85 -2.83 6.42
N TYR A 77 11.88 -2.01 6.65
CA TYR A 77 13.20 -2.47 7.13
C TYR A 77 13.10 -3.40 8.36
N ARG A 78 12.07 -3.22 9.19
CA ARG A 78 11.77 -4.08 10.36
C ARG A 78 11.23 -5.47 10.02
N GLU A 79 10.59 -5.65 8.86
CA GLU A 79 10.14 -6.97 8.39
C GLU A 79 11.30 -7.81 7.83
N ILE A 80 12.35 -7.14 7.35
CA ILE A 80 13.63 -7.75 6.96
C ILE A 80 14.36 -8.19 8.24
N GLU A 81 14.53 -7.30 9.22
CA GLU A 81 15.27 -7.59 10.48
C GLU A 81 14.60 -8.69 11.34
N ALA A 82 13.26 -8.70 11.46
CA ALA A 82 12.55 -9.71 12.27
C ALA A 82 12.53 -11.12 11.64
N LYS A 83 12.63 -11.23 10.31
CA LYS A 83 12.72 -12.53 9.61
C LYS A 83 14.16 -13.03 9.48
N LEU A 84 15.14 -12.13 9.38
CA LEU A 84 16.55 -12.50 9.33
C LEU A 84 17.07 -13.08 10.65
N VAL A 85 16.55 -12.68 11.82
CA VAL A 85 17.19 -13.05 13.10
C VAL A 85 16.56 -14.27 13.79
N SER A 86 15.36 -14.73 13.39
CA SER A 86 14.68 -15.85 14.08
C SER A 86 14.81 -17.23 13.41
N ARG A 87 15.30 -17.31 12.16
CA ARG A 87 15.44 -18.59 11.44
C ARG A 87 16.66 -18.71 10.52
N TRP A 88 17.49 -17.68 10.38
CA TRP A 88 18.78 -17.83 9.72
C TRP A 88 19.83 -18.14 10.77
N ILE A 89 20.22 -19.40 10.85
CA ILE A 89 21.61 -19.71 11.24
C ILE A 89 22.39 -19.43 9.95
N PRO A 90 23.16 -18.34 9.84
CA PRO A 90 24.03 -18.16 8.69
C PRO A 90 25.18 -19.14 8.87
N HIS A 91 25.05 -20.33 8.31
CA HIS A 91 26.25 -21.06 7.93
C HIS A 91 26.76 -20.39 6.66
N LEU A 92 27.90 -19.72 6.77
CA LEU A 92 28.65 -19.24 5.62
C LEU A 92 28.97 -20.47 4.77
N LEU A 93 28.26 -20.62 3.66
CA LEU A 93 28.50 -21.71 2.72
C LEU A 93 29.87 -21.52 2.09
N THR A 94 30.62 -22.61 1.95
CA THR A 94 31.86 -22.60 1.17
C THR A 94 31.55 -22.36 -0.31
N GLU A 95 32.53 -21.87 -1.09
CA GLU A 95 32.35 -21.66 -2.53
C GLU A 95 31.97 -22.97 -3.26
N GLU A 96 32.50 -24.11 -2.81
CA GLU A 96 32.12 -25.43 -3.31
C GLU A 96 30.64 -25.77 -3.03
N GLN A 97 30.13 -25.43 -1.85
CA GLN A 97 28.72 -25.62 -1.50
C GLN A 97 27.81 -24.70 -2.33
N LYS A 98 28.24 -23.48 -2.63
CA LYS A 98 27.53 -22.55 -3.52
C LYS A 98 27.49 -23.07 -4.96
N ALA A 99 28.64 -23.51 -5.49
CA ALA A 99 28.72 -24.12 -6.82
C ALA A 99 27.87 -25.39 -6.91
N SER A 100 27.88 -26.23 -5.87
CA SER A 100 27.06 -27.44 -5.77
C SER A 100 25.56 -27.12 -5.81
N ARG A 101 25.11 -26.02 -5.18
CA ARG A 101 23.73 -25.54 -5.27
C ARG A 101 23.34 -25.14 -6.69
N VAL A 102 24.17 -24.33 -7.35
CA VAL A 102 23.91 -23.88 -8.72
C VAL A 102 23.82 -25.08 -9.66
N ASN A 103 24.77 -26.01 -9.55
CA ASN A 103 24.79 -27.24 -10.35
C ASN A 103 23.56 -28.12 -10.08
N TRP A 104 23.16 -28.27 -8.80
CA TRP A 104 21.96 -29.01 -8.45
C TRP A 104 20.71 -28.35 -9.07
N CYS A 105 20.56 -27.03 -8.96
CA CYS A 105 19.46 -26.30 -9.58
C CYS A 105 19.42 -26.51 -11.10
N GLN A 106 20.57 -26.40 -11.77
CA GLN A 106 20.67 -26.62 -13.20
C GLN A 106 20.25 -28.05 -13.58
N LYS A 107 20.79 -29.07 -12.89
CA LYS A 107 20.41 -30.47 -13.08
C LYS A 107 18.91 -30.71 -12.86
N LYS A 108 18.28 -30.03 -11.89
CA LYS A 108 16.83 -30.15 -11.66
C LYS A 108 16.01 -29.43 -12.72
N LEU A 109 16.43 -28.27 -13.17
CA LEU A 109 15.81 -27.58 -14.30
C LEU A 109 15.86 -28.46 -15.54
N ASP A 110 17.01 -29.03 -15.88
CA ASP A 110 17.16 -29.91 -17.04
C ASP A 110 16.28 -31.16 -16.89
N ARG A 111 16.36 -31.84 -15.74
CA ARG A 111 15.60 -33.05 -15.44
C ARG A 111 14.08 -32.84 -15.54
N PHE A 112 13.60 -31.69 -15.08
CA PHE A 112 12.18 -31.38 -15.07
C PHE A 112 11.74 -30.48 -16.22
N ASN A 113 12.58 -30.31 -17.24
CA ASN A 113 12.34 -29.45 -18.40
C ASN A 113 11.85 -28.04 -17.96
N SER A 114 12.58 -27.42 -17.04
CA SER A 114 12.27 -26.13 -16.42
C SER A 114 10.86 -26.06 -15.82
N GLY A 115 10.34 -27.19 -15.32
CA GLY A 115 9.00 -27.31 -14.76
C GLY A 115 7.92 -27.78 -15.73
N ASN A 116 8.23 -27.92 -17.03
CA ASN A 116 7.28 -28.36 -18.06
C ASN A 116 7.09 -29.89 -18.08
N SER A 117 7.98 -30.65 -17.45
CA SER A 117 7.85 -32.09 -17.37
C SER A 117 6.69 -32.48 -16.47
N LYS A 118 5.79 -33.35 -16.98
CA LYS A 118 4.73 -33.95 -16.16
C LYS A 118 5.29 -34.75 -14.97
N HIS A 119 6.57 -35.12 -15.00
CA HIS A 119 7.25 -35.78 -13.88
C HIS A 119 7.38 -34.89 -12.63
N VAL A 120 7.28 -33.56 -12.74
CA VAL A 120 7.17 -32.67 -11.55
C VAL A 120 5.92 -32.98 -10.74
N TYR A 121 4.85 -33.43 -11.39
CA TYR A 121 3.60 -33.78 -10.72
C TYR A 121 3.65 -35.13 -9.99
N SER A 122 4.73 -35.89 -10.18
CA SER A 122 5.03 -37.07 -9.39
C SER A 122 5.73 -36.74 -8.07
N ILE A 123 6.04 -35.45 -7.80
CA ILE A 123 6.68 -35.03 -6.56
C ILE A 123 5.69 -35.04 -5.39
N VAL A 124 6.04 -35.77 -4.35
CA VAL A 124 5.34 -35.85 -3.07
C VAL A 124 6.22 -35.23 -2.00
N ASN A 125 5.73 -34.20 -1.32
CA ASN A 125 6.43 -33.54 -0.23
C ASN A 125 5.98 -34.10 1.11
N GLY A 126 6.92 -34.54 1.93
CA GLY A 126 6.63 -35.14 3.24
C GLY A 126 7.51 -34.55 4.33
N ASP A 127 6.91 -34.13 5.44
CA ASP A 127 7.68 -33.60 6.58
C ASP A 127 7.02 -33.91 7.92
N GLU A 128 7.78 -33.83 9.01
CA GLU A 128 7.31 -34.04 10.38
C GLU A 128 7.05 -32.73 11.10
N SER A 129 6.07 -32.74 12.00
CA SER A 129 5.80 -31.58 12.84
C SER A 129 5.23 -31.96 14.19
N TRP A 130 5.46 -31.08 15.16
CA TRP A 130 4.82 -31.16 16.46
C TRP A 130 3.48 -30.43 16.44
N ILE A 131 2.44 -31.07 16.99
CA ILE A 131 1.19 -30.41 17.37
C ILE A 131 1.01 -30.46 18.87
N TYR A 132 0.47 -29.38 19.42
CA TYR A 132 0.21 -29.20 20.84
C TYR A 132 -1.29 -29.31 21.09
N CYS A 133 -1.71 -29.90 22.22
CA CYS A 133 -3.12 -29.89 22.64
C CYS A 133 -3.69 -28.48 22.80
N TYR A 134 -2.81 -27.49 23.01
CA TYR A 134 -3.14 -26.08 22.97
C TYR A 134 -1.98 -25.24 22.43
N GLU A 135 -2.21 -24.55 21.31
CA GLU A 135 -1.32 -23.53 20.78
C GLU A 135 -2.01 -22.15 20.83
N PRO A 136 -1.40 -21.12 21.44
CA PRO A 136 -2.04 -19.81 21.61
C PRO A 136 -2.23 -19.04 20.29
N GLU A 137 -3.30 -18.24 20.21
CA GLU A 137 -3.60 -17.34 19.08
C GLU A 137 -2.47 -16.33 18.80
N THR A 138 -2.26 -15.98 17.53
CA THR A 138 -1.38 -14.86 17.18
C THR A 138 -2.04 -13.52 17.51
N LYS A 139 -1.22 -12.48 17.77
CA LYS A 139 -1.69 -11.10 18.00
C LYS A 139 -2.56 -10.53 16.86
N ARG A 140 -2.54 -11.10 15.65
CA ARG A 140 -3.39 -10.73 14.51
C ARG A 140 -4.78 -11.37 14.56
N GLN A 141 -4.93 -12.51 15.23
CA GLN A 141 -6.18 -13.26 15.36
C GLN A 141 -6.89 -12.99 16.69
N SER A 142 -6.15 -12.61 17.73
CA SER A 142 -6.71 -12.27 19.04
C SER A 142 -7.26 -10.83 19.06
N GLY A 143 -8.54 -10.69 19.45
CA GLY A 143 -9.10 -9.40 19.88
C GLY A 143 -8.32 -8.79 21.07
N PRO A 144 -8.60 -7.54 21.47
CA PRO A 144 -7.77 -6.76 22.40
C PRO A 144 -7.71 -7.27 23.86
N THR A 145 -8.37 -8.38 24.19
CA THR A 145 -8.50 -8.89 25.57
C THR A 145 -8.54 -10.42 25.59
N LYS A 146 -7.37 -11.07 25.56
CA LYS A 146 -7.19 -12.46 26.01
C LYS A 146 -5.83 -12.59 26.71
N VAL A 147 -5.82 -13.32 27.83
CA VAL A 147 -4.61 -13.63 28.61
C VAL A 147 -3.62 -14.39 27.73
N ILE A 148 -2.35 -13.96 27.70
CA ILE A 148 -1.27 -14.68 27.00
C ILE A 148 -1.04 -15.98 27.76
N ARG A 149 -1.36 -17.11 27.12
CA ARG A 149 -1.15 -18.46 27.67
C ARG A 149 -0.01 -19.13 26.90
N SER A 150 0.84 -19.88 27.61
CA SER A 150 1.90 -20.70 27.01
C SER A 150 1.29 -21.91 26.29
N GLN A 151 2.06 -22.48 25.36
CA GLN A 151 1.71 -23.77 24.73
C GLN A 151 1.55 -24.86 25.80
N SER A 152 0.69 -25.86 25.54
CA SER A 152 0.57 -27.02 26.42
C SER A 152 1.88 -27.82 26.45
N VAL A 153 2.19 -28.46 27.59
CA VAL A 153 3.31 -29.42 27.69
C VAL A 153 3.00 -30.69 26.88
N SER A 154 1.71 -31.07 26.83
CA SER A 154 1.23 -32.20 26.03
C SER A 154 1.28 -31.87 24.53
N LYS A 155 2.03 -32.69 23.78
CA LYS A 155 2.29 -32.56 22.34
C LYS A 155 2.49 -33.94 21.70
N LYS A 156 2.24 -34.05 20.40
CA LYS A 156 2.50 -35.26 19.62
C LYS A 156 3.13 -34.91 18.29
N MET A 157 4.07 -35.74 17.84
CA MET A 157 4.65 -35.62 16.51
C MET A 157 3.77 -36.36 15.51
N PHE A 158 3.61 -35.77 14.34
CA PHE A 158 2.96 -36.40 13.20
C PHE A 158 3.79 -36.13 11.95
N ALA A 159 3.58 -36.96 10.93
CA ALA A 159 4.11 -36.79 9.59
C ALA A 159 2.97 -36.52 8.61
N THR A 160 3.12 -35.52 7.73
CA THR A 160 2.12 -35.24 6.69
C THR A 160 2.76 -35.20 5.32
N PHE A 161 2.06 -35.80 4.36
CA PHE A 161 2.45 -35.89 2.96
C PHE A 161 1.42 -35.19 2.07
N VAL A 162 1.91 -34.39 1.14
CA VAL A 162 1.10 -33.60 0.22
C VAL A 162 1.69 -33.65 -1.20
N SER A 163 0.81 -33.65 -2.19
CA SER A 163 1.14 -33.53 -3.60
C SER A 163 0.50 -32.28 -4.19
N LYS A 164 0.72 -32.03 -5.48
CA LYS A 164 -0.05 -31.00 -6.22
C LYS A 164 -1.57 -31.21 -6.13
N ALA A 165 -2.03 -32.47 -6.05
CA ALA A 165 -3.45 -32.79 -5.99
C ALA A 165 -4.07 -32.58 -4.60
N GLY A 166 -3.26 -32.24 -3.59
CA GLY A 166 -3.69 -32.01 -2.21
C GLY A 166 -3.07 -33.00 -1.24
N HIS A 167 -3.77 -33.24 -0.14
CA HIS A 167 -3.36 -34.14 0.93
C HIS A 167 -3.28 -35.60 0.46
N ILE A 168 -2.29 -36.33 0.98
CA ILE A 168 -2.12 -37.76 0.72
C ILE A 168 -2.32 -38.55 2.02
N ALA A 169 -1.53 -38.24 3.05
CA ALA A 169 -1.57 -38.98 4.30
C ALA A 169 -1.07 -38.13 5.46
N THR A 170 -1.67 -38.33 6.64
CA THR A 170 -1.16 -37.84 7.93
C THR A 170 -1.05 -39.03 8.87
N ILE A 171 0.15 -39.25 9.42
CA ILE A 171 0.48 -40.43 10.23
C ILE A 171 0.98 -39.95 11.59
N HIS A 172 0.39 -40.50 12.66
CA HIS A 172 0.80 -40.25 14.03
C HIS A 172 2.06 -41.06 14.35
N LEU A 173 3.00 -40.48 15.11
CA LEU A 173 3.98 -41.29 15.83
C LEU A 173 3.30 -41.90 17.06
N ASN A 174 3.24 -43.23 17.15
CA ASN A 174 2.78 -43.92 18.34
C ASN A 174 3.95 -44.13 19.31
N GLU A 175 3.68 -43.86 20.59
CA GLU A 175 4.60 -43.97 21.73
C GLU A 175 5.82 -43.04 21.64
N GLN A 176 6.49 -42.76 22.77
CA GLN A 176 7.61 -41.83 22.90
C GLN A 176 8.89 -42.26 22.16
N ARG A 177 8.77 -42.96 21.03
CA ARG A 177 9.88 -43.42 20.20
C ARG A 177 10.48 -42.24 19.44
N THR A 178 11.81 -42.19 19.43
CA THR A 178 12.54 -41.24 18.59
C THR A 178 12.37 -41.65 17.13
N VAL A 179 12.28 -40.68 16.23
CA VAL A 179 12.27 -40.93 14.79
C VAL A 179 13.61 -41.56 14.41
N THR A 180 13.64 -42.86 14.08
CA THR A 180 14.86 -43.60 13.69
C THR A 180 14.80 -44.04 12.23
N ALA A 181 15.96 -44.36 11.64
CA ALA A 181 16.05 -44.90 10.28
C ALA A 181 15.34 -46.25 10.11
N ASP A 182 15.09 -47.00 11.20
CA ASP A 182 14.30 -48.25 11.17
C ASP A 182 12.79 -47.99 11.21
N TRP A 183 12.34 -46.84 11.75
CA TRP A 183 10.92 -46.52 11.85
C TRP A 183 10.29 -46.18 10.48
N TYR A 184 11.05 -45.55 9.58
CA TYR A 184 10.56 -45.14 8.26
C TYR A 184 10.15 -46.32 7.37
N PRO A 185 11.01 -47.32 7.12
CA PRO A 185 10.67 -48.48 6.30
C PRO A 185 9.60 -49.36 6.92
N THR A 186 9.57 -49.51 8.25
CA THR A 186 8.72 -50.52 8.91
C THR A 186 7.30 -50.04 9.21
N ILE A 187 7.10 -48.74 9.48
CA ILE A 187 5.80 -48.23 9.96
C ILE A 187 5.23 -47.12 9.07
N ARG A 188 6.09 -46.19 8.62
CA ARG A 188 5.65 -44.97 7.93
C ARG A 188 5.43 -45.19 6.44
N PHE A 189 6.45 -45.62 5.70
CA PHE A 189 6.37 -45.74 4.25
C PHE A 189 5.34 -46.75 3.76
N PRO A 190 5.13 -47.92 4.38
CA PRO A 190 4.07 -48.84 3.97
C PRO A 190 2.70 -48.14 3.88
N LYS A 191 2.33 -47.37 4.90
CA LYS A 191 1.05 -46.63 4.93
C LYS A 191 0.99 -45.50 3.89
N VAL A 192 2.08 -44.75 3.71
CA VAL A 192 2.15 -43.67 2.72
C VAL A 192 2.07 -44.23 1.30
N ILE A 193 2.79 -45.31 1.03
CA ILE A 193 2.84 -45.99 -0.27
C ILE A 193 1.49 -46.60 -0.60
N THR A 194 0.81 -47.25 0.36
CA THR A 194 -0.55 -47.75 0.15
C THR A 194 -1.50 -46.64 -0.28
N GLU A 195 -1.50 -45.48 0.38
CA GLU A 195 -2.35 -44.36 -0.02
C GLU A 195 -1.90 -43.72 -1.35
N LEU A 196 -0.60 -43.61 -1.60
CA LEU A 196 -0.07 -43.08 -2.85
C LEU A 196 -0.40 -43.97 -4.05
N ARG A 197 -0.32 -45.29 -3.90
CA ARG A 197 -0.62 -46.26 -4.96
C ARG A 197 -2.11 -46.37 -5.25
N LYS A 198 -3.00 -46.02 -4.31
CA LYS A 198 -4.44 -45.84 -4.60
C LYS A 198 -4.69 -44.68 -5.58
N ILE A 199 -3.92 -43.60 -5.45
CA ILE A 199 -4.08 -42.38 -6.25
C ILE A 199 -3.32 -42.50 -7.58
N ASN A 200 -2.21 -43.25 -7.60
CA ASN A 200 -1.31 -43.30 -8.75
C ASN A 200 -0.68 -44.70 -8.90
N PRO A 201 -1.44 -45.71 -9.36
CA PRO A 201 -1.04 -47.12 -9.31
C PRO A 201 0.22 -47.46 -10.12
N GLU A 202 0.43 -46.79 -11.25
CA GLU A 202 1.48 -47.14 -12.22
C GLU A 202 2.59 -46.09 -12.40
N ARG A 203 2.53 -44.94 -11.72
CA ARG A 203 3.54 -43.89 -11.89
C ARG A 203 4.63 -43.97 -10.84
N ARG A 204 5.87 -43.80 -11.32
CA ARG A 204 7.05 -43.55 -10.48
C ARG A 204 6.83 -42.34 -9.57
N ILE A 205 7.03 -42.53 -8.26
CA ILE A 205 6.86 -41.50 -7.23
C ILE A 205 8.22 -40.85 -6.92
N ILE A 206 8.25 -39.52 -6.86
CA ILE A 206 9.45 -38.77 -6.47
C ILE A 206 9.17 -38.16 -5.08
N LEU A 207 9.85 -38.67 -4.06
CA LEU A 207 9.68 -38.21 -2.69
C LEU A 207 10.65 -37.08 -2.38
N HIS A 208 10.17 -36.01 -1.74
CA HIS A 208 10.97 -34.86 -1.33
C HIS A 208 10.79 -34.60 0.17
N GLN A 209 11.88 -34.73 0.93
CA GLN A 209 11.96 -34.60 2.38
C GLN A 209 13.35 -34.10 2.76
N ASP A 210 13.49 -33.43 3.90
CA ASP A 210 14.76 -32.84 4.32
C ASP A 210 15.94 -33.84 4.43
N ASN A 211 17.16 -33.31 4.61
CA ASN A 211 18.38 -34.11 4.71
C ASN A 211 18.64 -34.71 6.11
N ALA A 212 17.61 -34.93 6.94
CA ALA A 212 17.81 -35.59 8.23
C ALA A 212 18.55 -36.94 8.04
N SER A 213 19.39 -37.31 9.02
CA SER A 213 20.19 -38.55 8.97
C SER A 213 19.31 -39.80 8.80
N THR A 214 18.06 -39.74 9.27
CA THR A 214 17.04 -40.78 9.13
C THR A 214 16.52 -40.93 7.70
N HIS A 215 16.38 -39.83 6.95
CA HIS A 215 15.95 -39.82 5.55
C HIS A 215 17.05 -40.28 4.59
N THR A 216 18.30 -40.01 4.95
CA THR A 216 19.47 -40.30 4.12
C THR A 216 20.14 -41.63 4.43
N ALA A 217 19.71 -42.32 5.50
CA ALA A 217 20.23 -43.63 5.89
C ALA A 217 20.08 -44.69 4.79
N GLN A 218 21.05 -45.60 4.71
CA GLN A 218 21.13 -46.64 3.67
C GLN A 218 19.89 -47.55 3.66
N LYS A 219 19.41 -47.97 4.84
CA LYS A 219 18.18 -48.78 4.98
C LYS A 219 16.97 -48.09 4.37
N THR A 220 16.81 -46.78 4.63
CA THR A 220 15.72 -45.96 4.08
C THR A 220 15.80 -45.89 2.55
N ARG A 221 17.00 -45.67 2.00
CA ARG A 221 17.21 -45.63 0.53
C ARG A 221 16.97 -46.97 -0.15
N GLN A 222 17.39 -48.06 0.49
CA GLN A 222 17.18 -49.41 -0.02
C GLN A 222 15.67 -49.72 -0.12
N TYR A 223 14.92 -49.44 0.94
CA TYR A 223 13.47 -49.62 0.96
C TYR A 223 12.76 -48.79 -0.13
N LEU A 224 13.14 -47.52 -0.30
CA LEU A 224 12.56 -46.68 -1.36
C LEU A 224 12.83 -47.25 -2.76
N THR A 225 14.02 -47.82 -2.97
CA THR A 225 14.40 -48.45 -4.24
C THR A 225 13.58 -49.70 -4.51
N GLU A 226 13.40 -50.56 -3.51
CA GLU A 226 12.57 -51.78 -3.58
C GLU A 226 11.11 -51.46 -3.92
N GLU A 227 10.60 -50.32 -3.45
CA GLU A 227 9.22 -49.85 -3.70
C GLU A 227 9.06 -48.98 -4.97
N ASN A 228 10.08 -48.91 -5.82
CA ASN A 228 10.10 -48.09 -7.05
C ASN A 228 9.83 -46.59 -6.79
N MET A 229 10.28 -46.10 -5.63
CA MET A 229 10.25 -44.69 -5.26
C MET A 229 11.63 -44.06 -5.42
N GLU A 230 11.65 -42.82 -5.88
CA GLU A 230 12.88 -42.06 -5.98
C GLU A 230 12.92 -40.96 -4.91
N LEU A 231 13.99 -40.93 -4.12
CA LEU A 231 14.26 -39.79 -3.24
C LEU A 231 14.90 -38.65 -4.04
N LEU A 232 14.28 -37.47 -4.02
CA LEU A 232 14.87 -36.27 -4.59
C LEU A 232 16.01 -35.81 -3.69
N ASP A 233 17.23 -35.78 -4.22
CA ASP A 233 18.40 -35.26 -3.52
C ASP A 233 18.25 -33.77 -3.22
N HIS A 234 18.92 -33.30 -2.15
CA HIS A 234 18.94 -31.90 -1.76
C HIS A 234 20.36 -31.33 -1.82
N PRO A 235 20.53 -30.06 -2.19
CA PRO A 235 21.82 -29.41 -2.09
C PRO A 235 22.18 -29.12 -0.62
N PRO A 236 23.47 -28.88 -0.30
CA PRO A 236 23.91 -28.61 1.07
C PRO A 236 23.13 -27.47 1.75
N TYR A 237 22.55 -27.75 2.93
CA TYR A 237 21.87 -26.80 3.83
C TYR A 237 20.80 -25.89 3.20
N SER A 238 19.89 -26.41 2.37
CA SER A 238 18.80 -25.62 1.78
C SER A 238 17.46 -25.78 2.53
N PRO A 239 17.21 -25.03 3.62
CA PRO A 239 15.93 -25.09 4.35
C PRO A 239 14.74 -24.69 3.47
N ASP A 240 14.96 -23.97 2.37
CA ASP A 240 13.91 -23.45 1.47
C ASP A 240 13.17 -24.51 0.64
N LEU A 241 13.47 -25.80 0.83
CA LEU A 241 12.94 -26.90 0.02
C LEU A 241 11.95 -27.81 0.75
N SER A 242 11.46 -27.50 1.96
CA SER A 242 10.30 -28.22 2.53
C SER A 242 9.02 -27.38 2.39
N PRO A 243 8.18 -27.60 1.35
CA PRO A 243 6.91 -26.88 1.23
C PRO A 243 6.01 -27.01 2.46
N ASN A 244 6.10 -28.11 3.20
CA ASN A 244 5.25 -28.33 4.37
C ASN A 244 5.53 -27.33 5.49
N ASP A 245 6.79 -27.02 5.76
CA ASP A 245 7.19 -26.08 6.82
C ASP A 245 6.87 -24.61 6.52
N PHE A 246 6.87 -24.22 5.24
CA PHE A 246 6.63 -22.84 4.81
C PHE A 246 5.18 -22.57 4.39
N PHE A 247 4.44 -23.62 4.03
CA PHE A 247 3.11 -23.48 3.43
C PHE A 247 2.04 -24.26 4.20
N THR A 248 2.13 -25.59 4.25
CA THR A 248 1.07 -26.45 4.79
C THR A 248 0.90 -26.26 6.30
N PHE A 249 1.98 -26.43 7.07
CA PHE A 249 1.93 -26.39 8.53
C PHE A 249 1.54 -25.02 9.10
N PRO A 250 2.10 -23.88 8.63
CA PRO A 250 1.71 -22.58 9.16
C PRO A 250 0.23 -22.28 8.91
N LYS A 251 -0.32 -22.64 7.74
CA LYS A 251 -1.72 -22.37 7.41
C LYS A 251 -2.68 -23.15 8.29
N ILE A 252 -2.45 -24.45 8.47
CA ILE A 252 -3.31 -25.30 9.29
C ILE A 252 -3.18 -24.96 10.77
N LYS A 253 -1.95 -24.86 11.28
CA LYS A 253 -1.72 -24.51 12.69
C LYS A 253 -2.32 -23.15 13.04
N ASN A 254 -2.30 -22.18 12.12
CA ASN A 254 -2.98 -20.90 12.32
C ASN A 254 -4.50 -21.01 12.46
N ARG A 255 -5.16 -21.96 11.80
CA ARG A 255 -6.60 -22.19 11.94
C ARG A 255 -6.95 -22.85 13.27
N GLN A 256 -6.05 -23.69 13.78
CA GLN A 256 -6.22 -24.43 15.03
C GLN A 256 -5.78 -23.65 16.27
N ARG A 257 -4.97 -22.61 16.11
CA ARG A 257 -4.56 -21.73 17.21
C ARG A 257 -5.77 -21.19 17.98
N GLY A 258 -5.71 -21.30 19.30
CA GLY A 258 -6.80 -20.93 20.20
C GLY A 258 -7.78 -22.05 20.52
N GLN A 259 -7.77 -23.16 19.77
CA GLN A 259 -8.56 -24.36 20.07
C GLN A 259 -7.85 -25.21 21.12
N ARG A 260 -8.63 -25.91 21.94
CA ARG A 260 -8.13 -26.85 22.96
C ARG A 260 -8.60 -28.25 22.61
N PHE A 261 -7.67 -29.18 22.62
CA PHE A 261 -7.92 -30.60 22.41
C PHE A 261 -7.74 -31.32 23.75
N GLN A 262 -8.61 -32.30 24.03
CA GLN A 262 -8.58 -33.10 25.25
C GLN A 262 -7.39 -34.06 25.26
N SER A 263 -6.95 -34.51 24.08
CA SER A 263 -5.78 -35.37 23.90
C SER A 263 -4.90 -34.92 22.73
N PRO A 264 -3.61 -35.33 22.69
CA PRO A 264 -2.77 -35.11 21.52
C PRO A 264 -3.28 -35.83 20.26
N GLU A 265 -3.97 -36.96 20.43
CA GLU A 265 -4.61 -37.71 19.36
C GLU A 265 -5.68 -36.86 18.68
N GLU A 266 -6.59 -36.26 19.47
CA GLU A 266 -7.63 -35.36 18.98
C GLU A 266 -7.04 -34.13 18.26
N ALA A 267 -5.91 -33.61 18.75
CA ALA A 267 -5.22 -32.49 18.10
C ALA A 267 -4.70 -32.87 16.70
N VAL A 268 -4.13 -34.07 16.55
CA VAL A 268 -3.67 -34.56 15.25
C VAL A 268 -4.85 -34.90 14.33
N ASP A 269 -5.95 -35.45 14.86
CA ASP A 269 -7.16 -35.71 14.06
C ASP A 269 -7.80 -34.42 13.55
N ALA A 270 -7.87 -33.40 14.40
CA ALA A 270 -8.29 -32.07 13.99
C ALA A 270 -7.35 -31.49 12.92
N PHE A 271 -6.04 -31.77 13.00
CA PHE A 271 -5.08 -31.31 12.01
C PHE A 271 -5.29 -32.01 10.67
N LYS A 272 -5.47 -33.33 10.71
CA LYS A 272 -5.79 -34.15 9.55
C LYS A 272 -7.08 -33.66 8.87
N ASN A 273 -8.15 -33.43 9.63
CA ASN A 273 -9.41 -32.90 9.10
C ASN A 273 -9.22 -31.50 8.50
N ALA A 274 -8.50 -30.61 9.19
CA ALA A 274 -8.23 -29.27 8.67
C ALA A 274 -7.38 -29.26 7.39
N VAL A 275 -6.49 -30.24 7.21
CA VAL A 275 -5.72 -30.45 5.97
C VAL A 275 -6.61 -30.96 4.84
N LEU A 276 -7.55 -31.86 5.13
CA LEU A 276 -8.55 -32.35 4.17
C LEU A 276 -9.54 -31.24 3.77
N ASP A 277 -9.89 -30.36 4.70
CA ASP A 277 -10.79 -29.22 4.51
C ASP A 277 -10.11 -27.98 3.89
N LEU A 278 -8.82 -28.06 3.51
CA LEU A 278 -8.17 -26.98 2.79
C LEU A 278 -8.72 -26.90 1.36
N PRO A 279 -9.42 -25.81 0.99
CA PRO A 279 -10.00 -25.72 -0.34
C PRO A 279 -8.88 -25.64 -1.40
N ALA A 280 -9.12 -26.26 -2.57
CA ALA A 280 -8.14 -26.41 -3.66
C ALA A 280 -7.48 -25.07 -4.09
N ASN A 281 -8.15 -23.94 -3.90
CA ASN A 281 -7.67 -22.60 -4.20
C ASN A 281 -6.68 -22.04 -3.15
N GLU A 282 -6.73 -22.48 -1.90
CA GLU A 282 -5.79 -22.08 -0.85
C GLU A 282 -4.42 -22.75 -1.00
N TRP A 283 -4.36 -23.84 -1.76
CA TRP A 283 -3.09 -24.39 -2.27
C TRP A 283 -2.38 -23.44 -3.26
N ASN A 284 -3.05 -22.38 -3.76
CA ASN A 284 -2.65 -21.65 -4.98
C ASN A 284 -2.63 -20.10 -4.91
N ASN A 285 -2.30 -19.40 -3.79
CA ASN A 285 -2.57 -17.94 -3.71
C ASN A 285 -1.44 -17.02 -3.17
N PRO A 286 -0.66 -16.39 -4.07
CA PRO A 286 -0.53 -14.91 -4.17
C PRO A 286 -1.23 -14.32 -5.42
N GLY A 287 -1.60 -13.03 -5.48
CA GLY A 287 -2.12 -12.40 -6.72
C GLY A 287 -3.21 -13.21 -7.47
N PHE A 288 -3.43 -12.98 -8.77
CA PHE A 288 -3.97 -14.05 -9.63
C PHE A 288 -2.83 -14.89 -10.23
N ASP A 289 -1.62 -14.32 -10.25
CA ASP A 289 -0.41 -14.82 -10.87
C ASP A 289 0.63 -15.33 -9.86
N CYS A 290 0.34 -15.30 -8.56
CA CYS A 290 1.18 -15.89 -7.53
C CYS A 290 2.55 -15.24 -7.28
N ILE A 291 2.81 -14.04 -7.83
CA ILE A 291 4.11 -13.36 -7.69
C ILE A 291 4.01 -12.19 -6.71
N LYS A 292 4.66 -12.34 -5.55
CA LYS A 292 4.81 -11.27 -4.57
C LYS A 292 5.90 -10.28 -4.98
N SER A 293 5.79 -9.05 -4.51
CA SER A 293 6.75 -7.98 -4.84
C SER A 293 8.16 -8.30 -4.33
N GLU A 294 8.29 -9.02 -3.22
CA GLU A 294 9.58 -9.48 -2.69
C GLU A 294 10.26 -10.49 -3.63
N GLN A 295 9.48 -11.36 -4.29
CA GLN A 295 10.02 -12.34 -5.23
C GLN A 295 10.55 -11.65 -6.48
N LEU A 296 9.85 -10.63 -6.99
CA LEU A 296 10.37 -9.81 -8.10
C LEU A 296 11.68 -9.10 -7.75
N LYS A 297 11.86 -8.69 -6.50
CA LYS A 297 13.11 -8.05 -6.06
C LYS A 297 14.30 -9.00 -6.05
N ILE A 298 14.06 -10.26 -5.69
CA ILE A 298 15.12 -11.29 -5.64
C ILE A 298 15.65 -11.57 -7.05
N ILE A 299 14.78 -11.65 -8.04
CA ILE A 299 15.13 -11.95 -9.44
C ILE A 299 15.30 -10.68 -10.30
N ALA A 300 15.39 -9.50 -9.67
CA ALA A 300 15.30 -8.22 -10.36
C ALA A 300 16.35 -8.09 -11.47
N GLU A 301 17.59 -8.52 -11.20
CA GLU A 301 18.69 -8.47 -12.15
C GLU A 301 18.38 -9.25 -13.44
N ASP A 302 17.78 -10.43 -13.31
CA ASP A 302 17.47 -11.31 -14.44
C ASP A 302 16.27 -10.86 -15.27
N ILE A 303 15.24 -10.29 -14.63
CA ILE A 303 13.97 -9.96 -15.30
C ILE A 303 13.91 -8.53 -15.84
N THR A 304 14.82 -7.65 -15.41
CA THR A 304 14.73 -6.21 -15.72
C THR A 304 14.83 -5.95 -17.21
N GLU A 305 15.78 -6.57 -17.91
CA GLU A 305 15.98 -6.38 -19.35
C GLU A 305 14.79 -6.92 -20.17
N PRO A 306 14.33 -8.19 -20.00
CA PRO A 306 13.13 -8.68 -20.67
C PRO A 306 11.89 -7.82 -20.39
N LEU A 307 11.68 -7.41 -19.14
CA LEU A 307 10.54 -6.58 -18.77
C LEU A 307 10.61 -5.19 -19.42
N THR A 308 11.80 -4.60 -19.51
CA THR A 308 12.03 -3.32 -20.18
C THR A 308 11.67 -3.42 -21.66
N TYR A 309 12.14 -4.48 -22.34
CA TYR A 309 11.79 -4.73 -23.74
C TYR A 309 10.28 -4.84 -23.94
N LEU A 310 9.59 -5.63 -23.12
CA LEU A 310 8.13 -5.80 -23.20
C LEU A 310 7.38 -4.49 -22.98
N ILE A 311 7.76 -3.70 -21.98
CA ILE A 311 7.13 -2.41 -21.69
C ILE A 311 7.30 -1.45 -22.89
N ASN A 312 8.50 -1.40 -23.47
CA ASN A 312 8.76 -0.53 -24.62
C ASN A 312 7.98 -0.99 -25.87
N LYS A 313 7.84 -2.29 -26.11
CA LYS A 313 6.98 -2.83 -27.17
C LYS A 313 5.50 -2.48 -26.96
N CYS A 314 5.02 -2.46 -25.73
CA CYS A 314 3.68 -1.96 -25.43
C CYS A 314 3.54 -0.45 -25.70
N PHE A 315 4.58 0.35 -25.43
CA PHE A 315 4.58 1.77 -25.76
C PHE A 315 4.62 2.04 -27.27
N GLU A 316 5.37 1.23 -28.02
CA GLU A 316 5.44 1.30 -29.48
C GLU A 316 4.15 0.84 -30.17
N SER A 317 3.45 -0.14 -29.60
CA SER A 317 2.20 -0.65 -30.17
C SER A 317 0.95 0.09 -29.69
N GLY A 318 1.05 0.81 -28.56
CA GLY A 318 -0.12 1.42 -27.93
C GLY A 318 -1.08 0.39 -27.32
N ILE A 319 -0.61 -0.81 -26.95
CA ILE A 319 -1.45 -1.89 -26.42
C ILE A 319 -1.02 -2.26 -25.01
N TYR A 320 -1.96 -2.19 -24.05
CA TYR A 320 -1.72 -2.63 -22.69
C TYR A 320 -1.99 -4.14 -22.57
N PRO A 321 -1.08 -4.94 -21.98
CA PRO A 321 -1.21 -6.40 -21.94
C PRO A 321 -2.48 -6.86 -21.21
N SER A 322 -3.31 -7.68 -21.86
CA SER A 322 -4.59 -8.14 -21.30
C SER A 322 -4.43 -8.91 -19.98
N ILE A 323 -3.38 -9.74 -19.84
CA ILE A 323 -3.14 -10.45 -18.58
C ILE A 323 -2.90 -9.49 -17.41
N LEU A 324 -2.22 -8.35 -17.65
CA LEU A 324 -1.92 -7.36 -16.62
C LEU A 324 -3.13 -6.49 -16.27
N LYS A 325 -4.26 -6.64 -16.97
CA LYS A 325 -5.52 -5.92 -16.66
C LYS A 325 -6.29 -6.58 -15.53
N LYS A 326 -6.09 -7.88 -15.30
CA LYS A 326 -6.86 -8.64 -14.30
C LYS A 326 -6.64 -8.11 -12.89
N GLY A 327 -7.73 -7.86 -12.18
CA GLY A 327 -7.71 -7.36 -10.80
C GLY A 327 -8.64 -8.13 -9.87
N ASN A 328 -8.13 -8.50 -8.70
CA ASN A 328 -8.95 -9.12 -7.65
C ASN A 328 -9.42 -8.03 -6.66
N ILE A 329 -10.73 -7.87 -6.50
CA ILE A 329 -11.31 -6.89 -5.57
C ILE A 329 -11.37 -7.49 -4.16
N ILE A 330 -10.73 -6.82 -3.20
CA ILE A 330 -10.90 -7.08 -1.77
C ILE A 330 -11.74 -5.95 -1.15
N PRO A 331 -12.91 -6.24 -0.57
CA PRO A 331 -13.71 -5.24 0.13
C PRO A 331 -13.08 -4.88 1.48
N ILE A 332 -12.74 -3.60 1.67
CA ILE A 332 -12.25 -3.07 2.95
C ILE A 332 -13.35 -2.25 3.62
N HIS A 333 -13.72 -2.61 4.85
CA HIS A 333 -14.74 -1.89 5.62
C HIS A 333 -14.28 -0.45 5.93
N LYS A 334 -15.12 0.54 5.59
CA LYS A 334 -14.85 1.97 5.79
C LYS A 334 -15.42 2.47 7.11
N SER A 335 -16.72 2.30 7.35
CA SER A 335 -17.46 2.83 8.51
C SER A 335 -18.90 2.33 8.54
N GLY A 336 -19.63 2.48 9.65
CA GLY A 336 -21.05 2.10 9.72
C GLY A 336 -21.27 0.60 9.92
N THR A 337 -22.48 0.12 9.66
CA THR A 337 -22.85 -1.30 9.80
C THR A 337 -22.06 -2.18 8.84
N LYS A 338 -21.59 -3.33 9.32
CA LYS A 338 -20.81 -4.29 8.51
C LYS A 338 -21.67 -5.10 7.53
N THR A 339 -23.00 -5.04 7.67
CA THR A 339 -23.95 -5.75 6.82
C THR A 339 -24.33 -4.96 5.56
N ASP A 340 -24.09 -3.65 5.52
CA ASP A 340 -24.35 -2.84 4.33
C ASP A 340 -23.12 -2.81 3.41
N VAL A 341 -23.28 -3.30 2.18
CA VAL A 341 -22.23 -3.32 1.16
C VAL A 341 -21.73 -1.90 0.82
N LYS A 342 -22.55 -0.87 0.95
CA LYS A 342 -22.18 0.54 0.70
C LYS A 342 -21.09 1.05 1.65
N ASN A 343 -20.88 0.34 2.77
CA ASN A 343 -19.89 0.67 3.78
C ASN A 343 -18.50 0.06 3.49
N TYR A 344 -18.32 -0.61 2.35
CA TYR A 344 -17.04 -1.20 1.93
C TYR A 344 -16.45 -0.45 0.74
N ARG A 345 -15.12 -0.37 0.71
CA ARG A 345 -14.33 0.11 -0.43
C ARG A 345 -13.82 -1.09 -1.23
N PRO A 346 -14.04 -1.13 -2.56
CA PRO A 346 -13.48 -2.17 -3.40
C PRO A 346 -12.02 -1.85 -3.72
N ILE A 347 -11.06 -2.54 -3.09
CA ILE A 347 -9.64 -2.38 -3.43
C ILE A 347 -9.23 -3.44 -4.44
N SER A 348 -8.85 -3.00 -5.63
CA SER A 348 -8.30 -3.84 -6.69
C SER A 348 -6.84 -4.18 -6.41
N ILE A 349 -6.56 -5.47 -6.29
CA ILE A 349 -5.22 -6.03 -6.23
C ILE A 349 -4.83 -6.49 -7.63
N ILE A 350 -3.78 -5.87 -8.16
CA ILE A 350 -3.17 -6.20 -9.45
C ILE A 350 -1.82 -6.90 -9.25
N SER A 351 -1.34 -7.58 -10.29
CA SER A 351 -0.04 -8.24 -10.27
C SER A 351 1.10 -7.27 -9.97
N SER A 352 2.18 -7.79 -9.37
CA SER A 352 3.37 -7.00 -9.10
C SER A 352 4.01 -6.47 -10.40
N VAL A 353 3.95 -7.25 -11.49
CA VAL A 353 4.42 -6.83 -12.83
C VAL A 353 3.57 -5.68 -13.39
N ALA A 354 2.24 -5.73 -13.23
CA ALA A 354 1.36 -4.63 -13.64
C ALA A 354 1.70 -3.34 -12.89
N LYS A 355 2.00 -3.40 -11.59
CA LYS A 355 2.44 -2.22 -10.81
C LYS A 355 3.72 -1.60 -11.38
N VAL A 356 4.71 -2.41 -11.75
CA VAL A 356 5.95 -1.92 -12.37
C VAL A 356 5.66 -1.22 -13.69
N PHE A 357 4.89 -1.86 -14.57
CA PHE A 357 4.46 -1.26 -15.84
C PHE A 357 3.76 0.09 -15.61
N GLU A 358 2.72 0.08 -14.78
CA GLU A 358 1.90 1.26 -14.48
C GLU A 358 2.76 2.38 -13.86
N LYS A 359 3.78 2.04 -13.07
CA LYS A 359 4.72 3.01 -12.49
C LYS A 359 5.62 3.66 -13.54
N VAL A 360 6.12 2.89 -14.52
CA VAL A 360 6.89 3.43 -15.65
C VAL A 360 6.02 4.38 -16.47
N LEU A 361 4.80 3.97 -16.82
CA LEU A 361 3.86 4.79 -17.56
C LEU A 361 3.48 6.07 -16.79
N SER A 362 3.11 5.93 -15.51
CA SER A 362 2.77 7.05 -14.62
C SER A 362 3.91 8.07 -14.53
N THR A 363 5.16 7.60 -14.41
CA THR A 363 6.34 8.48 -14.33
C THR A 363 6.51 9.31 -15.62
N ARG A 364 6.33 8.69 -16.79
CA ARG A 364 6.38 9.42 -18.08
C ARG A 364 5.24 10.43 -18.20
N MET A 365 4.02 10.05 -17.83
CA MET A 365 2.86 10.94 -17.84
C MET A 365 3.05 12.14 -16.91
N ILE A 366 3.49 11.92 -15.66
CA ILE A 366 3.73 12.99 -14.70
C ILE A 366 4.79 13.96 -15.24
N ARG A 367 5.90 13.47 -15.80
CA ARG A 367 6.91 14.34 -16.42
C ARG A 367 6.33 15.25 -17.50
N TYR A 368 5.46 14.73 -18.36
CA TYR A 368 4.75 15.51 -19.38
C TYR A 368 3.82 16.56 -18.73
N LEU A 369 2.95 16.13 -17.82
CA LEU A 369 1.98 17.01 -17.15
C LEU A 369 2.66 18.14 -16.37
N THR A 370 3.78 17.84 -15.72
CA THR A 370 4.59 18.83 -15.00
C THR A 370 5.30 19.78 -15.96
N LYS A 371 5.91 19.28 -17.04
CA LYS A 371 6.61 20.11 -18.04
C LYS A 371 5.68 21.18 -18.62
N PHE A 372 4.43 20.81 -18.91
CA PHE A 372 3.44 21.70 -19.52
C PHE A 372 2.46 22.31 -18.50
N LYS A 373 2.68 22.13 -17.20
CA LYS A 373 1.84 22.66 -16.11
C LYS A 373 0.34 22.40 -16.31
N ILE A 374 -0.01 21.19 -16.76
CA ILE A 374 -1.39 20.83 -17.12
C ILE A 374 -2.29 20.73 -15.88
N LEU A 375 -1.78 20.12 -14.80
CA LEU A 375 -2.53 19.96 -13.55
C LEU A 375 -2.52 21.27 -12.76
N SER A 376 -3.70 21.67 -12.28
CA SER A 376 -3.89 22.88 -11.48
C SER A 376 -3.01 22.88 -10.23
N GLU A 377 -2.45 24.04 -9.90
CA GLU A 377 -1.74 24.24 -8.63
C GLU A 377 -2.65 24.05 -7.41
N ASN A 378 -3.97 24.18 -7.59
CA ASN A 378 -5.00 23.96 -6.57
C ASN A 378 -5.43 22.50 -6.42
N GLN A 379 -4.86 21.56 -7.20
CA GLN A 379 -4.95 20.13 -6.96
C GLN A 379 -3.77 19.66 -6.10
N TYR A 380 -4.07 19.12 -4.92
CA TYR A 380 -3.07 18.64 -3.95
C TYR A 380 -3.04 17.12 -3.83
N GLY A 381 -4.14 16.44 -4.13
CA GLY A 381 -4.23 14.98 -3.99
C GLY A 381 -3.35 14.29 -5.00
N PHE A 382 -2.69 13.20 -4.59
CA PHE A 382 -1.84 12.37 -5.46
C PHE A 382 -0.82 13.15 -6.30
N THR A 383 -0.40 14.33 -5.82
CA THR A 383 0.53 15.22 -6.52
C THR A 383 1.85 15.25 -5.75
N GLU A 384 2.96 15.09 -6.47
CA GLU A 384 4.28 15.05 -5.84
C GLU A 384 4.58 16.34 -5.06
N GLY A 385 5.15 16.20 -3.87
CA GLY A 385 5.57 17.33 -3.04
C GLY A 385 4.45 18.09 -2.32
N LYS A 386 3.18 17.71 -2.54
CA LYS A 386 1.99 18.29 -1.90
C LYS A 386 1.36 17.29 -0.91
N ALA A 387 1.06 17.74 0.29
CA ALA A 387 0.42 16.96 1.34
C ALA A 387 -0.95 17.54 1.73
N THR A 388 -1.78 16.73 2.40
CA THR A 388 -3.06 17.19 2.97
C THR A 388 -2.88 18.39 3.90
N SER A 389 -1.77 18.43 4.64
CA SER A 389 -1.42 19.55 5.52
C SER A 389 -1.23 20.86 4.76
N ASP A 390 -0.72 20.83 3.53
CA ASP A 390 -0.51 22.03 2.73
C ASP A 390 -1.87 22.62 2.30
N THR A 391 -2.79 21.75 1.88
CA THR A 391 -4.18 22.12 1.54
C THR A 391 -4.90 22.74 2.73
N ILE A 392 -4.86 22.08 3.89
CA ILE A 392 -5.48 22.56 5.12
C ILE A 392 -4.89 23.92 5.52
N THR A 393 -3.56 24.05 5.51
CA THR A 393 -2.87 25.29 5.89
C THR A 393 -3.25 26.44 4.96
N LYS A 394 -3.35 26.21 3.65
CA LYS A 394 -3.79 27.23 2.69
C LYS A 394 -5.19 27.75 3.00
N ILE A 395 -6.16 26.84 3.18
CA ILE A 395 -7.56 27.19 3.48
C ILE A 395 -7.65 27.94 4.81
N VAL A 396 -7.02 27.41 5.86
CA VAL A 396 -7.03 27.98 7.21
C VAL A 396 -6.39 29.37 7.23
N ASN A 397 -5.28 29.57 6.53
CA ASN A 397 -4.62 30.88 6.44
C ASN A 397 -5.53 31.93 5.79
N GLN A 398 -6.23 31.57 4.72
CA GLN A 398 -7.16 32.48 4.06
C GLN A 398 -8.35 32.81 4.96
N ILE A 399 -8.93 31.81 5.64
CA ILE A 399 -10.02 32.04 6.59
C ILE A 399 -9.58 32.95 7.74
N HIS A 400 -8.39 32.73 8.31
CA HIS A 400 -7.87 33.61 9.35
C HIS A 400 -7.72 35.06 8.87
N GLN A 401 -7.18 35.28 7.67
CA GLN A 401 -7.10 36.62 7.08
C GLN A 401 -8.47 37.27 6.93
N ASN A 402 -9.47 36.50 6.51
CA ASN A 402 -10.83 37.00 6.37
C ASN A 402 -11.44 37.36 7.73
N ILE A 403 -11.21 36.53 8.76
CA ILE A 403 -11.65 36.82 10.14
C ILE A 403 -10.99 38.11 10.67
N ASP A 404 -9.67 38.26 10.48
CA ASP A 404 -8.91 39.43 10.94
C ASP A 404 -9.42 40.72 10.27
N ASN A 405 -9.72 40.64 8.97
CA ASN A 405 -10.24 41.74 8.18
C ASN A 405 -11.76 41.92 8.28
N ARG A 406 -12.44 41.12 9.11
CA ARG A 406 -13.90 41.09 9.26
C ARG A 406 -14.67 40.86 7.95
N ILE A 407 -14.07 40.11 7.03
CA ILE A 407 -14.68 39.70 5.75
C ILE A 407 -15.53 38.44 5.99
N PRO A 408 -16.85 38.48 5.74
CA PRO A 408 -17.70 37.30 5.67
C PRO A 408 -17.10 36.21 4.78
N SER A 409 -17.04 34.97 5.29
CA SER A 409 -16.54 33.85 4.52
C SER A 409 -17.24 32.54 4.82
N ILE A 410 -17.47 31.74 3.78
CA ILE A 410 -18.07 30.41 3.85
C ILE A 410 -17.22 29.44 3.04
N CYS A 411 -16.95 28.27 3.63
CA CYS A 411 -16.38 27.16 2.88
C CYS A 411 -17.41 26.06 2.69
N ILE A 412 -17.56 25.61 1.44
CA ILE A 412 -18.37 24.45 1.07
C ILE A 412 -17.42 23.27 0.84
N PHE A 413 -17.69 22.17 1.53
CA PHE A 413 -16.91 20.93 1.43
C PHE A 413 -17.74 19.91 0.63
N VAL A 414 -17.35 19.68 -0.61
CA VAL A 414 -18.04 18.82 -1.57
C VAL A 414 -17.53 17.38 -1.44
N ASP A 415 -18.46 16.45 -1.27
CA ASP A 415 -18.22 14.99 -1.27
C ASP A 415 -18.88 14.38 -2.52
N LEU A 416 -18.16 13.52 -3.24
CA LEU A 416 -18.67 12.82 -4.41
C LEU A 416 -19.05 11.38 -4.09
N LYS A 417 -20.11 10.89 -4.73
CA LYS A 417 -20.52 9.48 -4.61
C LYS A 417 -19.58 8.61 -5.46
N LYS A 418 -18.71 7.85 -4.79
CA LYS A 418 -17.83 6.84 -5.43
C LYS A 418 -17.05 7.42 -6.63
N ALA A 419 -16.34 8.53 -6.44
CA ALA A 419 -15.67 9.26 -7.50
C ALA A 419 -14.78 8.37 -8.40
N PHE A 420 -13.94 7.53 -7.80
CA PHE A 420 -13.08 6.59 -8.55
C PHE A 420 -13.87 5.57 -9.36
N ASP A 421 -14.95 5.03 -8.80
CA ASP A 421 -15.73 3.95 -9.40
C ASP A 421 -16.70 4.46 -10.50
N THR A 422 -16.81 5.78 -10.68
CA THR A 422 -17.78 6.42 -11.58
C THR A 422 -17.16 7.23 -12.71
N VAL A 423 -15.82 7.28 -12.80
CA VAL A 423 -15.12 7.95 -13.91
C VAL A 423 -15.55 7.36 -15.25
N ASN A 424 -16.14 8.18 -16.12
CA ASN A 424 -16.56 7.72 -17.44
C ASN A 424 -15.35 7.60 -18.37
N HIS A 425 -15.12 6.42 -18.95
CA HIS A 425 -13.92 6.16 -19.77
C HIS A 425 -13.86 7.03 -21.02
N LYS A 426 -14.99 7.23 -21.73
CA LYS A 426 -15.05 8.09 -22.92
C LYS A 426 -14.67 9.53 -22.58
N LEU A 427 -15.29 10.11 -21.55
CA LEU A 427 -14.99 11.49 -21.12
C LEU A 427 -13.56 11.65 -20.59
N LEU A 428 -12.97 10.59 -19.99
CA LEU A 428 -11.58 10.59 -19.58
C LEU A 428 -10.63 10.60 -20.78
N LEU A 429 -10.92 9.79 -21.80
CA LEU A 429 -10.14 9.76 -23.04
C LEU A 429 -10.22 11.09 -23.79
N GLU A 430 -11.41 11.70 -23.90
CA GLU A 430 -11.58 13.06 -24.44
C GLU A 430 -10.79 14.10 -23.62
N ALA A 431 -10.69 13.95 -22.29
CA ALA A 431 -9.86 14.83 -21.47
C ALA A 431 -8.36 14.65 -21.73
N LEU A 432 -7.90 13.41 -21.88
CA LEU A 432 -6.51 13.10 -22.27
C LEU A 432 -6.17 13.67 -23.64
N GLU A 433 -7.09 13.58 -24.59
CA GLU A 433 -6.93 14.16 -25.91
C GLU A 433 -6.84 15.69 -25.84
N ARG A 434 -7.70 16.39 -25.09
CA ARG A 434 -7.60 17.85 -24.96
C ARG A 434 -6.26 18.33 -24.39
N ILE A 435 -5.61 17.55 -23.53
CA ILE A 435 -4.30 17.90 -22.95
C ILE A 435 -3.10 17.38 -23.76
N GLY A 436 -3.33 16.85 -24.97
CA GLY A 436 -2.28 16.54 -25.95
C GLY A 436 -1.84 15.07 -26.04
N PHE A 437 -2.51 14.11 -25.38
CA PHE A 437 -2.21 12.69 -25.61
C PHE A 437 -2.72 12.27 -27.00
N ARG A 438 -1.84 11.73 -27.83
CA ARG A 438 -2.12 11.30 -29.22
C ARG A 438 -1.45 9.97 -29.53
N GLY A 439 -1.85 9.35 -30.65
CA GLY A 439 -1.24 8.13 -31.18
C GLY A 439 -1.13 7.03 -30.14
N ASN A 440 0.00 6.33 -30.13
CA ASN A 440 0.21 5.15 -29.27
C ASN A 440 0.05 5.43 -27.77
N ALA A 441 0.39 6.65 -27.31
CA ALA A 441 0.21 7.00 -25.90
C ALA A 441 -1.28 7.08 -25.51
N TYR A 442 -2.12 7.61 -26.40
CA TYR A 442 -3.57 7.61 -26.23
C TYR A 442 -4.12 6.18 -26.31
N SER A 443 -3.76 5.44 -27.36
CA SER A 443 -4.22 4.06 -27.59
C SER A 443 -3.83 3.14 -26.43
N LEU A 444 -2.67 3.35 -25.80
CA LEU A 444 -2.24 2.57 -24.65
C LEU A 444 -3.16 2.76 -23.44
N ILE A 445 -3.58 4.00 -23.16
CA ILE A 445 -4.48 4.31 -22.05
C ILE A 445 -5.90 3.81 -22.35
N GLU A 446 -6.36 3.97 -23.59
CA GLU A 446 -7.62 3.39 -24.06
C GLU A 446 -7.63 1.86 -23.89
N SER A 447 -6.55 1.20 -24.31
CA SER A 447 -6.35 -0.24 -24.11
C SER A 447 -6.33 -0.60 -22.62
N TYR A 448 -5.65 0.17 -21.77
CA TYR A 448 -5.61 -0.04 -20.32
C TYR A 448 -6.99 -0.02 -19.65
N LEU A 449 -7.88 0.88 -20.08
CA LEU A 449 -9.24 1.03 -19.55
C LEU A 449 -10.21 -0.02 -20.11
N SER A 450 -10.02 -0.45 -21.35
CA SER A 450 -10.96 -1.30 -22.08
C SER A 450 -10.83 -2.79 -21.73
N ASN A 451 -11.98 -3.48 -21.71
CA ASN A 451 -12.10 -4.93 -21.49
C ASN A 451 -11.31 -5.42 -20.28
N ARG A 452 -11.40 -4.67 -19.17
CA ARG A 452 -10.68 -4.97 -17.94
C ARG A 452 -11.47 -5.94 -17.05
N PRO A 453 -11.01 -7.19 -16.86
CA PRO A 453 -11.70 -8.16 -16.01
C PRO A 453 -11.39 -7.94 -14.53
N GLN A 454 -12.38 -8.20 -13.68
CA GLN A 454 -12.26 -8.20 -12.23
C GLN A 454 -13.11 -9.29 -11.60
N SER A 455 -12.65 -9.82 -10.46
CA SER A 455 -13.41 -10.74 -9.61
C SER A 455 -13.32 -10.30 -8.16
N MET A 456 -14.37 -10.49 -7.37
CA MET A 456 -14.38 -10.17 -5.95
C MET A 456 -13.92 -11.37 -5.14
N GLN A 457 -13.03 -11.14 -4.16
CA GLN A 457 -12.55 -12.15 -3.24
C GLN A 457 -13.09 -11.87 -1.83
N ILE A 458 -13.81 -12.84 -1.25
CA ILE A 458 -14.28 -12.80 0.13
C ILE A 458 -13.93 -14.13 0.80
N SER A 459 -13.19 -14.07 1.91
CA SER A 459 -12.81 -15.25 2.69
C SER A 459 -12.19 -16.39 1.85
N GLY A 460 -11.39 -16.04 0.85
CA GLY A 460 -10.73 -17.01 -0.04
C GLY A 460 -11.55 -17.43 -1.26
N SER A 461 -12.86 -17.22 -1.27
CA SER A 461 -13.75 -17.52 -2.40
C SER A 461 -13.80 -16.38 -3.40
N PHE A 462 -13.90 -16.73 -4.70
CA PHE A 462 -13.97 -15.77 -5.80
C PHE A 462 -15.38 -15.71 -6.40
N SER A 463 -15.82 -14.52 -6.77
CA SER A 463 -17.00 -14.33 -7.60
C SER A 463 -16.74 -14.74 -9.05
N LYS A 464 -17.81 -14.82 -9.84
CA LYS A 464 -17.70 -14.79 -11.30
C LYS A 464 -16.95 -13.53 -11.75
N GLU A 465 -16.16 -13.68 -12.81
CA GLU A 465 -15.45 -12.56 -13.44
C GLU A 465 -16.44 -11.62 -14.14
N MET A 466 -16.21 -10.32 -13.99
CA MET A 466 -16.98 -9.25 -14.62
C MET A 466 -16.04 -8.20 -15.22
N TYR A 467 -16.53 -7.45 -16.21
CA TYR A 467 -15.75 -6.41 -16.86
C TYR A 467 -16.10 -5.01 -16.33
N ILE A 468 -15.08 -4.18 -16.14
CA ILE A 468 -15.24 -2.80 -15.70
C ILE A 468 -15.83 -1.97 -16.84
N LYS A 469 -17.01 -1.37 -16.61
CA LYS A 469 -17.69 -0.50 -17.58
C LYS A 469 -17.38 0.99 -17.40
N CYS A 470 -17.04 1.38 -16.18
CA CYS A 470 -16.65 2.72 -15.80
C CYS A 470 -15.81 2.67 -14.52
N GLY A 471 -15.13 3.77 -14.23
CA GLY A 471 -14.26 3.93 -13.09
C GLY A 471 -12.80 3.60 -13.38
N VAL A 472 -11.94 4.06 -12.50
CA VAL A 472 -10.53 3.69 -12.44
C VAL A 472 -10.30 2.85 -11.17
N PRO A 473 -9.73 1.63 -11.25
CA PRO A 473 -9.74 0.73 -10.10
C PRO A 473 -8.90 1.27 -8.94
N GLN A 474 -9.51 1.36 -7.75
CA GLN A 474 -8.82 1.79 -6.54
C GLN A 474 -7.75 0.75 -6.16
N GLY A 475 -6.50 1.17 -5.96
CA GLY A 475 -5.38 0.25 -5.70
C GLY A 475 -4.44 0.01 -6.88
N THR A 476 -4.81 0.50 -8.07
CA THR A 476 -3.89 0.64 -9.21
C THR A 476 -2.95 1.83 -9.02
N VAL A 477 -1.82 1.82 -9.72
CA VAL A 477 -0.84 2.92 -9.69
C VAL A 477 -1.31 4.07 -10.59
N LEU A 478 -1.92 3.76 -11.75
CA LEU A 478 -2.41 4.79 -12.67
C LEU A 478 -3.74 5.43 -12.26
N GLY A 479 -4.59 4.70 -11.52
CA GLY A 479 -5.95 5.16 -11.19
C GLY A 479 -6.01 6.56 -10.59
N PRO A 480 -5.21 6.89 -9.55
CA PRO A 480 -5.19 8.23 -8.96
C PRO A 480 -4.79 9.34 -9.94
N LEU A 481 -3.82 9.09 -10.82
CA LEU A 481 -3.38 10.07 -11.81
C LEU A 481 -4.47 10.35 -12.85
N LEU A 482 -5.11 9.29 -13.35
CA LEU A 482 -6.22 9.40 -14.30
C LEU A 482 -7.43 10.11 -13.69
N SER A 483 -7.73 9.84 -12.41
CA SER A 483 -8.79 10.55 -11.67
C SER A 483 -8.49 12.04 -11.53
N ASN A 484 -7.24 12.42 -11.24
CA ASN A 484 -6.83 13.81 -11.18
C ASN A 484 -6.98 14.53 -12.53
N ILE A 485 -6.57 13.88 -13.64
CA ILE A 485 -6.75 14.41 -15.00
C ILE A 485 -8.24 14.62 -15.29
N TYR A 486 -9.08 13.65 -14.95
CA TYR A 486 -10.52 13.73 -15.14
C TYR A 486 -11.17 14.92 -14.43
N LEU A 487 -10.72 15.18 -13.19
CA LEU A 487 -11.28 16.24 -12.35
C LEU A 487 -10.66 17.62 -12.61
N ASN A 488 -9.54 17.71 -13.34
CA ASN A 488 -8.72 18.91 -13.42
C ASN A 488 -9.47 20.15 -13.94
N ASP A 489 -10.43 19.99 -14.84
CA ASP A 489 -11.15 21.13 -15.42
C ASP A 489 -12.11 21.81 -14.44
N ILE A 490 -12.32 21.24 -13.24
CA ILE A 490 -13.12 21.90 -12.19
C ILE A 490 -12.55 23.28 -11.83
N PHE A 491 -11.21 23.43 -11.93
CA PHE A 491 -10.53 24.69 -11.63
C PHE A 491 -10.68 25.76 -12.73
N GLN A 492 -11.30 25.42 -13.85
CA GLN A 492 -11.57 26.34 -14.97
C GLN A 492 -13.02 26.84 -14.96
N ILE A 493 -13.85 26.38 -14.01
CA ILE A 493 -15.23 26.87 -13.86
C ILE A 493 -15.17 28.35 -13.49
N ASN A 494 -15.92 29.17 -14.23
CA ASN A 494 -16.07 30.59 -13.92
C ASN A 494 -17.00 30.79 -12.70
N CYS A 495 -16.41 30.62 -11.50
CA CYS A 495 -17.04 30.90 -10.21
C CYS A 495 -16.18 31.87 -9.40
N VAL A 496 -16.82 32.62 -8.51
CA VAL A 496 -16.20 33.53 -7.54
C VAL A 496 -15.49 32.73 -6.44
N GLY A 497 -16.04 31.58 -6.09
CA GLY A 497 -15.48 30.70 -5.05
C GLY A 497 -14.08 30.17 -5.39
N LYS A 498 -13.14 30.29 -4.47
CA LYS A 498 -11.79 29.73 -4.60
C LYS A 498 -11.81 28.22 -4.41
N ILE A 499 -11.70 27.46 -5.49
CA ILE A 499 -11.70 25.99 -5.48
C ILE A 499 -10.32 25.45 -5.11
N THR A 500 -10.27 24.56 -4.12
CA THR A 500 -9.08 23.80 -3.74
C THR A 500 -9.47 22.34 -3.54
N SER A 501 -8.75 21.39 -4.14
CA SER A 501 -9.08 19.97 -4.03
C SER A 501 -7.90 19.14 -3.57
N PHE A 502 -8.21 18.05 -2.86
CA PHE A 502 -7.31 16.94 -2.62
C PHE A 502 -7.94 15.68 -3.21
N ALA A 503 -7.58 15.37 -4.45
CA ALA A 503 -8.27 14.38 -5.27
C ALA A 503 -9.74 14.78 -5.47
N ASP A 504 -10.69 13.92 -5.07
CA ASP A 504 -12.13 14.17 -5.12
C ASP A 504 -12.63 15.06 -3.97
N ASP A 505 -11.95 15.10 -2.82
CA ASP A 505 -12.31 15.95 -1.68
C ASP A 505 -12.09 17.44 -2.02
N THR A 506 -13.16 18.16 -2.35
CA THR A 506 -13.09 19.56 -2.82
C THR A 506 -13.62 20.54 -1.79
N ALA A 507 -12.86 21.59 -1.52
CA ALA A 507 -13.25 22.73 -0.68
C ALA A 507 -13.35 23.99 -1.54
N ILE A 508 -14.45 24.73 -1.41
CA ILE A 508 -14.71 25.96 -2.16
C ILE A 508 -14.91 27.08 -1.15
N LEU A 509 -13.99 28.04 -1.12
CA LEU A 509 -14.02 29.16 -0.19
C LEU A 509 -14.58 30.40 -0.87
N TYR A 510 -15.67 30.93 -0.33
CA TYR A 510 -16.30 32.17 -0.74
C TYR A 510 -16.00 33.28 0.27
N GLU A 511 -15.81 34.49 -0.24
CA GLU A 511 -15.49 35.70 0.49
C GLU A 511 -16.36 36.82 -0.09
N GLY A 512 -16.91 37.69 0.74
CA GLY A 512 -17.79 38.76 0.28
C GLY A 512 -17.90 39.89 1.27
N THR A 513 -18.66 40.92 0.91
CA THR A 513 -18.90 42.12 1.72
C THR A 513 -19.92 41.89 2.83
N ASP A 514 -20.98 41.13 2.54
CA ASP A 514 -22.03 40.77 3.48
C ASP A 514 -22.59 39.35 3.21
N TRP A 515 -23.41 38.87 4.13
CA TRP A 515 -23.94 37.51 4.11
C TRP A 515 -25.03 37.27 3.05
N SER A 516 -25.76 38.32 2.65
CA SER A 516 -26.83 38.24 1.66
C SER A 516 -26.23 38.09 0.27
N ASP A 517 -25.26 38.94 -0.07
CA ASP A 517 -24.53 38.85 -1.33
C ASP A 517 -23.79 37.53 -1.48
N LEU A 518 -23.12 37.07 -0.42
CA LEU A 518 -22.49 35.74 -0.39
C LEU A 518 -23.47 34.62 -0.70
N LYS A 519 -24.69 34.68 -0.15
CA LYS A 519 -25.69 33.65 -0.40
C LYS A 519 -26.07 33.59 -1.88
N ASN A 520 -26.36 34.75 -2.48
CA ASN A 520 -26.73 34.83 -3.90
C ASN A 520 -25.59 34.34 -4.80
N VAL A 521 -24.35 34.75 -4.52
CA VAL A 521 -23.15 34.30 -5.26
C VAL A 521 -22.97 32.79 -5.15
N ILE A 522 -23.08 32.23 -3.93
CA ILE A 522 -22.97 30.79 -3.69
C ILE A 522 -24.05 30.02 -4.45
N GLU A 523 -25.31 30.44 -4.36
CA GLU A 523 -26.42 29.75 -5.03
C GLU A 523 -26.23 29.73 -6.55
N ASN A 524 -25.80 30.84 -7.15
CA ASN A 524 -25.51 30.94 -8.58
C ASN A 524 -24.29 30.10 -9.01
N ASP A 525 -23.19 30.17 -8.27
CA ASP A 525 -21.96 29.44 -8.61
C ASP A 525 -22.11 27.94 -8.42
N PHE A 526 -22.81 27.52 -7.37
CA PHE A 526 -22.97 26.10 -7.07
C PHE A 526 -23.84 25.41 -8.13
N ILE A 527 -24.77 26.10 -8.78
CA ILE A 527 -25.49 25.58 -9.96
C ILE A 527 -24.50 25.26 -11.10
N LYS A 528 -23.53 26.15 -11.38
CA LYS A 528 -22.48 25.91 -12.40
C LYS A 528 -21.64 24.69 -12.04
N ILE A 529 -21.27 24.56 -10.76
CA ILE A 529 -20.49 23.43 -10.25
C ILE A 529 -21.27 22.12 -10.38
N ILE A 530 -22.56 22.10 -10.01
CA ILE A 530 -23.39 20.91 -10.16
C ILE A 530 -23.54 20.53 -11.64
N ARG A 531 -23.77 21.51 -12.53
CA ARG A 531 -23.83 21.28 -13.98
C ARG A 531 -22.53 20.68 -14.51
N TRP A 532 -21.37 21.15 -14.03
CA TRP A 532 -20.07 20.59 -14.40
C TRP A 532 -19.89 19.14 -13.92
N PHE A 533 -20.25 18.83 -12.66
CA PHE A 533 -20.18 17.43 -12.19
C PHE A 533 -21.12 16.53 -13.01
N ASN A 534 -22.33 16.99 -13.30
CA ASN A 534 -23.31 16.26 -14.10
C ASN A 534 -22.82 16.03 -15.55
N SER A 535 -22.19 17.03 -16.17
CA SER A 535 -21.60 16.86 -17.52
C SER A 535 -20.45 15.85 -17.52
N ARG A 536 -19.73 15.74 -16.39
CA ARG A 536 -18.73 14.70 -16.13
C ARG A 536 -19.30 13.39 -15.59
N LYS A 537 -20.63 13.18 -15.58
CA LYS A 537 -21.28 11.97 -15.04
C LYS A 537 -20.87 11.63 -13.59
N LEU A 538 -20.48 12.64 -12.81
CA LEU A 538 -20.16 12.53 -11.40
C LEU A 538 -21.35 13.03 -10.58
N SER A 539 -21.63 12.36 -9.46
CA SER A 539 -22.75 12.72 -8.59
C SER A 539 -22.26 13.28 -7.26
N ILE A 540 -22.73 14.49 -6.93
CA ILE A 540 -22.53 15.07 -5.60
C ILE A 540 -23.31 14.26 -4.56
N ASN A 541 -22.69 14.07 -3.41
CA ASN A 541 -23.31 13.48 -2.24
C ASN A 541 -23.86 14.58 -1.33
N TYR A 542 -25.08 15.05 -1.60
CA TYR A 542 -25.69 16.16 -0.87
C TYR A 542 -25.81 15.94 0.65
N SER A 543 -25.94 14.68 1.11
CA SER A 543 -25.98 14.37 2.55
C SER A 543 -24.62 14.41 3.24
N LYS A 544 -23.52 14.45 2.47
CA LYS A 544 -22.15 14.60 2.99
C LYS A 544 -21.50 15.92 2.59
N THR A 545 -22.08 16.61 1.63
CA THR A 545 -21.70 17.96 1.22
C THR A 545 -22.33 18.97 2.16
N HIS A 546 -21.48 19.73 2.84
CA HIS A 546 -21.92 20.67 3.85
C HIS A 546 -21.13 21.98 3.73
N PHE A 547 -21.67 23.05 4.30
CA PHE A 547 -20.96 24.32 4.40
C PHE A 547 -20.72 24.73 5.85
N LEU A 548 -19.68 25.54 6.04
CA LEU A 548 -19.31 26.12 7.32
C LEU A 548 -19.03 27.63 7.13
N PRO A 549 -19.83 28.54 7.74
CA PRO A 549 -19.48 29.95 7.80
C PRO A 549 -18.41 30.19 8.87
N PHE A 550 -17.55 31.17 8.63
CA PHE A 550 -16.47 31.54 9.54
C PHE A 550 -16.59 32.99 10.03
N GLY A 551 -16.21 33.21 11.29
CA GLY A 551 -16.21 34.52 11.92
C GLY A 551 -15.62 34.45 13.33
N SER A 552 -15.35 35.59 13.96
CA SER A 552 -14.73 35.62 15.30
C SER A 552 -15.68 35.13 16.41
N TYR A 553 -16.99 35.41 16.28
CA TYR A 553 -18.01 35.10 17.28
C TYR A 553 -19.31 34.62 16.63
N ALA A 554 -20.15 33.91 17.39
CA ALA A 554 -21.41 33.35 16.90
C ALA A 554 -22.33 34.42 16.30
N ARG A 555 -22.42 35.60 16.92
CA ARG A 555 -23.20 36.75 16.45
C ARG A 555 -22.74 37.32 15.10
N HIS A 556 -21.53 36.97 14.63
CA HIS A 556 -21.00 37.42 13.34
C HIS A 556 -21.33 36.43 12.21
N LEU A 557 -21.92 35.27 12.51
CA LEU A 557 -22.26 34.25 11.51
C LEU A 557 -23.65 34.51 10.94
N PRO A 558 -23.95 34.04 9.71
CA PRO A 558 -25.27 34.20 9.11
C PRO A 558 -26.33 33.36 9.82
N ASN A 559 -27.59 33.75 9.68
CA ASN A 559 -28.73 33.02 10.27
C ASN A 559 -29.25 31.87 9.39
N TYR A 560 -28.85 31.79 8.11
CA TYR A 560 -29.33 30.70 7.24
C TYR A 560 -28.68 29.35 7.59
N THR A 561 -29.48 28.29 7.45
CA THR A 561 -29.14 26.91 7.81
C THR A 561 -28.90 26.00 6.60
N ASN A 562 -29.34 26.42 5.41
CA ASN A 562 -29.15 25.70 4.15
C ASN A 562 -28.96 26.67 2.99
N PHE A 563 -28.33 26.17 1.92
CA PHE A 563 -28.44 26.71 0.57
C PHE A 563 -29.33 25.79 -0.25
N SER A 564 -30.20 26.37 -1.09
CA SER A 564 -31.12 25.62 -1.94
C SER A 564 -30.84 25.93 -3.40
N PHE A 565 -30.83 24.89 -4.24
CA PHE A 565 -30.54 25.00 -5.67
C PHE A 565 -31.61 24.26 -6.46
N ASN A 566 -32.16 24.89 -7.50
CA ASN A 566 -33.12 24.26 -8.40
C ASN A 566 -32.40 23.76 -9.65
N ILE A 567 -32.44 22.45 -9.89
CA ILE A 567 -31.83 21.82 -11.07
C ILE A 567 -32.81 20.83 -11.66
N ASN A 568 -33.20 21.05 -12.92
CA ASN A 568 -34.15 20.21 -13.65
C ASN A 568 -35.41 19.90 -12.82
N ASP A 569 -36.02 20.95 -12.26
CA ASP A 569 -37.22 20.89 -11.41
C ASP A 569 -37.07 20.09 -10.09
N GLN A 570 -35.84 19.71 -9.74
CA GLN A 570 -35.53 19.12 -8.43
C GLN A 570 -34.85 20.15 -7.53
N LYS A 571 -35.40 20.31 -6.32
CA LYS A 571 -34.80 21.13 -5.26
C LYS A 571 -33.72 20.33 -4.54
N MET A 572 -32.47 20.73 -4.71
CA MET A 572 -31.30 20.19 -4.00
C MET A 572 -30.92 21.13 -2.87
N GLN A 573 -30.40 20.58 -1.77
CA GLN A 573 -30.01 21.37 -0.61
C GLN A 573 -28.70 20.88 0.00
N ILE A 574 -27.91 21.83 0.51
CA ILE A 574 -26.73 21.54 1.34
C ILE A 574 -26.89 22.27 2.67
N ASN A 575 -26.51 21.59 3.75
CA ASN A 575 -26.79 22.05 5.11
C ASN A 575 -25.56 22.62 5.80
N ARG A 576 -25.80 23.59 6.68
CA ARG A 576 -24.80 24.06 7.64
C ARG A 576 -24.54 22.99 8.69
N VAL A 577 -23.28 22.84 9.08
CA VAL A 577 -22.89 21.98 10.20
C VAL A 577 -22.19 22.79 11.29
N PRO A 578 -22.24 22.35 12.56
CA PRO A 578 -21.54 23.05 13.66
C PRO A 578 -20.03 22.86 13.59
N ASN A 579 -19.57 21.73 13.05
CA ASN A 579 -18.17 21.40 12.82
C ASN A 579 -18.07 20.47 11.61
N ILE A 580 -16.97 20.52 10.87
CA ILE A 580 -16.72 19.60 9.76
C ILE A 580 -15.34 19.00 9.80
N LYS A 581 -15.25 17.69 9.56
CA LYS A 581 -13.98 17.01 9.39
C LYS A 581 -13.59 17.04 7.92
N TYR A 582 -12.52 17.76 7.59
CA TYR A 582 -11.95 17.83 6.25
C TYR A 582 -10.48 17.42 6.28
N LEU A 583 -10.10 16.48 5.41
CA LEU A 583 -8.74 15.91 5.32
C LEU A 583 -8.14 15.52 6.68
N GLY A 584 -8.95 15.00 7.60
CA GLY A 584 -8.51 14.53 8.91
C GLY A 584 -8.41 15.59 10.02
N VAL A 585 -8.69 16.86 9.72
CA VAL A 585 -8.77 17.96 10.71
C VAL A 585 -10.22 18.40 10.89
N VAL A 586 -10.62 18.69 12.13
CA VAL A 586 -11.97 19.17 12.46
C VAL A 586 -11.99 20.69 12.50
N PHE A 587 -12.74 21.31 11.58
CA PHE A 587 -12.93 22.75 11.47
C PHE A 587 -14.11 23.18 12.34
N HIS A 588 -13.88 24.24 13.11
CA HIS A 588 -14.87 24.96 13.90
C HIS A 588 -15.13 26.33 13.25
N PRO A 589 -16.36 26.89 13.26
CA PRO A 589 -16.70 28.21 12.70
C PRO A 589 -15.82 29.38 13.17
N HIS A 590 -15.14 29.20 14.30
CA HIS A 590 -14.31 30.20 14.97
C HIS A 590 -12.84 29.76 15.08
N LEU A 591 -12.47 28.65 14.42
CA LEU A 591 -11.11 28.07 14.47
C LEU A 591 -10.53 27.95 15.89
N ARG A 592 -11.36 27.59 16.86
CA ARG A 592 -10.97 27.40 18.28
C ARG A 592 -10.16 26.11 18.52
N TRP A 593 -10.28 25.15 17.61
CA TRP A 593 -9.60 23.86 17.60
C TRP A 593 -9.88 22.91 18.78
N ASP A 594 -10.72 23.27 19.74
CA ASP A 594 -11.16 22.43 20.86
C ASP A 594 -11.77 21.10 20.39
N SER A 595 -12.65 21.16 19.38
CA SER A 595 -13.30 19.99 18.81
C SER A 595 -12.29 19.07 18.09
N HIS A 596 -11.26 19.63 17.46
CA HIS A 596 -10.17 18.88 16.83
C HIS A 596 -9.23 18.25 17.86
N LEU A 597 -8.85 18.99 18.89
CA LEU A 597 -8.00 18.50 19.98
C LEU A 597 -8.69 17.37 20.74
N ASN A 598 -10.00 17.48 20.99
CA ASN A 598 -10.80 16.39 21.56
C ASN A 598 -10.88 15.17 20.63
N TYR A 599 -10.94 15.38 19.31
CA TYR A 599 -10.88 14.30 18.33
C TYR A 599 -9.53 13.54 18.37
N ILE A 600 -8.40 14.27 18.42
CA ILE A 600 -7.07 13.67 18.58
C ILE A 600 -7.01 12.91 19.91
N LEU A 601 -7.43 13.54 21.02
CA LEU A 601 -7.42 12.95 22.34
C LEU A 601 -8.15 11.60 22.37
N LYS A 602 -9.35 11.52 21.79
CA LYS A 602 -10.12 10.27 21.69
C LYS A 602 -9.36 9.16 20.95
N LYS A 603 -8.63 9.50 19.88
CA LYS A 603 -7.80 8.53 19.13
C LYS A 603 -6.64 8.00 19.97
N VAL A 604 -5.87 8.90 20.58
CA VAL A 604 -4.68 8.51 21.34
C VAL A 604 -5.03 7.84 22.68
N ARG A 605 -6.20 8.14 23.24
CA ARG A 605 -6.70 7.56 24.51
C ARG A 605 -6.85 6.05 24.47
N PHE A 606 -7.28 5.49 23.34
CA PHE A 606 -7.39 4.04 23.19
C PHE A 606 -6.02 3.33 23.28
N VAL A 607 -4.95 4.00 22.88
CA VAL A 607 -3.59 3.42 22.89
C VAL A 607 -2.98 3.43 24.29
N SER A 608 -3.28 4.43 25.13
CA SER A 608 -2.65 4.56 26.44
C SER A 608 -2.98 3.43 27.40
N TYR A 609 -4.20 2.90 27.37
CA TYR A 609 -4.59 1.73 28.17
C TYR A 609 -3.71 0.51 27.85
N LYS A 610 -3.44 0.30 26.55
CA LYS A 610 -2.56 -0.77 26.09
C LYS A 610 -1.11 -0.52 26.51
N ILE A 611 -0.63 0.72 26.42
CA ILE A 611 0.73 1.07 26.89
C ILE A 611 0.88 0.82 28.39
N LYS A 612 -0.13 1.14 29.20
CA LYS A 612 -0.11 0.87 30.64
C LYS A 612 0.07 -0.63 30.93
N TYR A 613 -0.71 -1.47 30.26
CA TYR A 613 -0.60 -2.93 30.42
C TYR A 613 0.74 -3.47 29.90
N LEU A 614 1.16 -3.03 28.71
CA LEU A 614 2.41 -3.44 28.09
C LEU A 614 3.64 -2.93 28.85
N GLY A 615 3.51 -1.86 29.63
CA GLY A 615 4.58 -1.28 30.46
C GLY A 615 5.13 -2.24 31.52
N ASN A 616 4.35 -3.26 31.89
CA ASN A 616 4.76 -4.31 32.81
C ASN A 616 5.55 -5.43 32.12
N ILE A 617 5.48 -5.52 30.80
CA ILE A 617 6.03 -6.65 30.01
C ILE A 617 7.19 -6.18 29.14
N LEU A 618 7.09 -4.99 28.56
CA LEU A 618 8.02 -4.46 27.58
C LEU A 618 9.03 -3.52 28.24
N THR A 619 10.25 -3.52 27.69
CA THR A 619 11.27 -2.54 28.06
C THR A 619 10.91 -1.15 27.55
N GLU A 620 11.50 -0.12 28.15
CA GLU A 620 11.33 1.28 27.74
C GLU A 620 11.56 1.47 26.23
N LYS A 621 12.60 0.85 25.66
CA LYS A 621 12.92 0.90 24.22
C LYS A 621 11.73 0.52 23.33
N TYR A 622 11.03 -0.56 23.67
CA TYR A 622 9.86 -1.01 22.91
C TYR A 622 8.64 -0.14 23.15
N LEU A 623 8.43 0.34 24.38
CA LEU A 623 7.34 1.27 24.70
C LEU A 623 7.49 2.61 23.97
N ARG A 624 8.72 3.15 23.89
CA ARG A 624 9.04 4.32 23.06
C ARG A 624 8.74 4.06 21.59
N THR A 625 9.10 2.88 21.09
CA THR A 625 8.77 2.47 19.72
C THR A 625 7.25 2.47 19.48
N LEU A 626 6.46 1.96 20.42
CA LEU A 626 5.00 1.97 20.34
C LEU A 626 4.44 3.39 20.36
N TYR A 627 5.00 4.27 21.19
CA TYR A 627 4.62 5.70 21.22
C TYR A 627 4.84 6.37 19.86
N HIS A 628 6.05 6.22 19.28
CA HIS A 628 6.38 6.80 17.97
C HIS A 628 5.55 6.19 16.82
N ALA A 629 5.09 4.95 16.95
CA ALA A 629 4.30 4.27 15.93
C ALA A 629 2.79 4.53 16.02
N LEU A 630 2.25 4.68 17.23
CA LEU A 630 0.80 4.67 17.47
C LEU A 630 0.25 5.99 18.02
N ILE A 631 1.07 6.84 18.63
CA ILE A 631 0.63 8.08 19.29
C ILE A 631 1.16 9.29 18.56
N GLU A 632 2.48 9.39 18.43
CA GLU A 632 3.11 10.56 17.83
C GLU A 632 2.58 10.88 16.44
N PRO A 633 2.28 9.94 15.51
CA PRO A 633 1.78 10.29 14.18
C PRO A 633 0.48 11.09 14.16
N HIS A 634 -0.32 11.03 15.24
CA HIS A 634 -1.54 11.81 15.38
C HIS A 634 -1.30 13.26 15.83
N LEU A 635 -0.17 13.54 16.48
CA LEU A 635 0.13 14.84 17.08
C LEU A 635 0.60 15.91 16.08
N PRO A 636 1.46 15.66 15.09
CA PRO A 636 1.88 16.68 14.13
C PRO A 636 0.94 16.78 12.93
N TYR A 637 -0.05 15.89 12.79
CA TYR A 637 -0.94 15.90 11.64
C TYR A 637 -1.80 17.17 11.60
N GLY A 638 -1.59 18.00 10.57
CA GLY A 638 -2.26 19.30 10.42
C GLY A 638 -1.83 20.35 11.46
N ILE A 639 -0.75 20.13 12.21
CA ILE A 639 -0.34 21.00 13.34
C ILE A 639 -0.04 22.44 12.92
N LEU A 640 0.28 22.70 11.66
CA LEU A 640 0.45 24.07 11.15
C LEU A 640 -0.84 24.89 11.23
N ALA A 641 -2.01 24.24 11.16
CA ALA A 641 -3.31 24.89 11.27
C ALA A 641 -3.73 25.12 12.74
N TRP A 642 -3.56 24.12 13.60
CA TRP A 642 -4.14 24.14 14.95
C TRP A 642 -3.11 24.27 16.09
N GLY A 643 -1.81 24.14 15.82
CA GLY A 643 -0.75 24.13 16.84
C GLY A 643 -0.57 25.45 17.59
N ALA A 644 -1.12 26.55 17.05
CA ALA A 644 -1.23 27.85 17.69
C ALA A 644 -2.48 28.01 18.57
N ALA A 645 -3.30 26.96 18.76
CA ALA A 645 -4.49 27.03 19.61
C ALA A 645 -4.16 27.53 21.03
N CYS A 646 -5.16 28.11 21.70
CA CYS A 646 -4.99 28.64 23.04
C CYS A 646 -4.59 27.54 24.03
N SER A 647 -3.79 27.92 25.02
CA SER A 647 -3.20 26.97 25.96
C SER A 647 -4.25 26.20 26.76
N SER A 648 -5.42 26.79 27.04
CA SER A 648 -6.53 26.12 27.72
C SER A 648 -7.10 24.94 26.92
N HIS A 649 -7.21 25.05 25.59
CA HIS A 649 -7.69 23.93 24.76
C HIS A 649 -6.61 22.84 24.60
N ILE A 650 -5.34 23.22 24.47
CA ILE A 650 -4.22 22.26 24.33
C ILE A 650 -3.95 21.50 25.64
N TYR A 651 -4.25 22.12 26.78
CA TYR A 651 -3.95 21.59 28.11
C TYR A 651 -4.34 20.13 28.30
N ASN A 652 -5.55 19.74 27.89
CA ASN A 652 -6.03 18.37 28.05
C ASN A 652 -5.20 17.35 27.27
N LEU A 653 -4.76 17.69 26.05
CA LEU A 653 -3.92 16.82 25.24
C LEU A 653 -2.48 16.77 25.78
N ASP A 654 -1.95 17.89 26.27
CA ASP A 654 -0.62 17.98 26.89
C ASP A 654 -0.54 17.17 28.20
N VAL A 655 -1.53 17.31 29.08
CA VAL A 655 -1.65 16.49 30.31
C VAL A 655 -1.72 15.01 29.97
N PHE A 656 -2.49 14.65 28.94
CA PHE A 656 -2.60 13.27 28.50
C PHE A 656 -1.28 12.73 27.94
N GLN A 657 -0.58 13.50 27.11
CA GLN A 657 0.75 13.14 26.61
C GLN A 657 1.73 12.91 27.78
N LYS A 658 1.79 13.83 28.75
CA LYS A 658 2.64 13.68 29.95
C LYS A 658 2.31 12.41 30.73
N SER A 659 1.04 12.07 30.87
CA SER A 659 0.61 10.84 31.56
C SER A 659 1.17 9.60 30.88
N ILE A 660 1.12 9.53 29.54
CA ILE A 660 1.71 8.44 28.77
C ILE A 660 3.22 8.37 28.93
N LEU A 661 3.91 9.51 28.83
CA LEU A 661 5.36 9.56 29.00
C LEU A 661 5.76 9.09 30.41
N LYS A 662 5.04 9.52 31.46
CA LYS A 662 5.28 9.03 32.83
C LYS A 662 5.12 7.51 32.93
N MET A 663 4.13 6.92 32.26
CA MET A 663 3.96 5.46 32.22
C MET A 663 5.12 4.75 31.48
N ILE A 664 5.52 5.25 30.31
CA ILE A 664 6.59 4.65 29.49
C ILE A 664 7.92 4.63 30.24
N PHE A 665 8.24 5.74 30.92
CA PHE A 665 9.51 5.95 31.61
C PHE A 665 9.43 5.66 33.11
N LYS A 666 8.34 5.01 33.57
CA LYS A 666 8.09 4.61 34.96
C LYS A 666 8.32 5.75 35.97
N LYS A 667 7.91 6.97 35.62
CA LYS A 667 8.02 8.15 36.48
C LYS A 667 6.79 8.29 37.38
N PRO A 668 6.94 8.80 38.63
CA PRO A 668 5.81 9.07 39.52
C PRO A 668 4.73 9.96 38.91
N LYS A 669 3.49 9.84 39.38
CA LYS A 669 2.36 10.66 38.90
C LYS A 669 2.63 12.15 39.02
N LEU A 670 3.25 12.58 40.13
CA LEU A 670 3.61 13.97 40.43
C LEU A 670 5.00 14.36 39.90
N TYR A 671 5.63 13.53 39.06
CA TYR A 671 6.95 13.86 38.52
C TYR A 671 6.94 15.21 37.77
N PRO A 672 7.88 16.13 38.05
CA PRO A 672 7.91 17.46 37.46
C PRO A 672 7.96 17.45 35.93
N THR A 673 7.19 18.32 35.28
CA THR A 673 7.06 18.34 33.81
C THR A 673 8.37 18.68 33.11
N GLU A 674 9.10 19.68 33.60
CA GLU A 674 10.37 20.11 32.96
C GLU A 674 11.42 18.99 33.05
N LYS A 675 11.53 18.33 34.23
CA LYS A 675 12.40 17.16 34.40
C LYS A 675 11.95 15.99 33.50
N LEU A 676 10.65 15.76 33.36
CA LEU A 676 10.13 14.70 32.49
C LEU A 676 10.64 14.86 31.05
N TYR A 677 10.44 16.04 30.45
CA TYR A 677 10.82 16.26 29.05
C TYR A 677 12.35 16.32 28.84
N ALA A 678 13.11 16.76 29.85
CA ALA A 678 14.57 16.68 29.85
C ALA A 678 15.06 15.22 29.82
N ASP A 679 14.47 14.35 30.66
CA ASP A 679 14.83 12.93 30.75
C ASP A 679 14.46 12.16 29.46
N VAL A 680 13.23 12.38 28.96
CA VAL A 680 12.69 11.52 27.88
C VAL A 680 13.19 11.87 26.48
N ARG A 681 13.74 13.09 26.32
CA ARG A 681 14.13 13.67 25.01
C ARG A 681 13.06 13.47 23.93
N MET A 682 11.81 13.71 24.28
CA MET A 682 10.66 13.71 23.36
C MET A 682 10.08 15.12 23.24
N TYR A 683 9.42 15.40 22.12
CA TYR A 683 8.79 16.69 21.89
C TYR A 683 7.35 16.71 22.42
N ASP A 684 7.02 17.76 23.16
CA ASP A 684 5.62 18.07 23.44
C ASP A 684 4.94 18.69 22.19
N ILE A 685 3.64 18.93 22.29
CA ILE A 685 2.83 19.48 21.20
C ILE A 685 3.37 20.83 20.69
N ARG A 686 3.83 21.71 21.57
CA ARG A 686 4.32 23.05 21.20
C ARG A 686 5.68 22.98 20.51
N HIS A 687 6.57 22.08 20.95
CA HIS A 687 7.82 21.79 20.23
C HIS A 687 7.55 21.20 18.86
N LEU A 688 6.57 20.29 18.75
CA LEU A 688 6.17 19.75 17.46
C LEU A 688 5.65 20.86 16.54
N TYR A 689 4.81 21.78 17.05
CA TYR A 689 4.34 22.93 16.27
C TYR A 689 5.52 23.78 15.78
N PHE A 690 6.41 24.19 16.68
CA PHE A 690 7.59 24.99 16.38
C PHE A 690 8.48 24.32 15.31
N LEU A 691 8.79 23.03 15.49
CA LEU A 691 9.56 22.21 14.56
C LEU A 691 8.92 22.18 13.16
N HIS A 692 7.61 21.94 13.08
CA HIS A 692 6.91 21.84 11.80
C HIS A 692 6.78 23.20 11.12
N SER A 693 6.56 24.27 11.89
CA SER A 693 6.53 25.65 11.39
C SER A 693 7.85 26.05 10.73
N ILE A 694 8.98 25.84 11.40
CA ILE A 694 10.31 26.12 10.84
C ILE A 694 10.59 25.22 9.62
N THR A 695 10.25 23.94 9.71
CA THR A 695 10.48 23.00 8.60
C THR A 695 9.70 23.42 7.35
N HIS A 696 8.45 23.86 7.52
CA HIS A 696 7.63 24.36 6.43
C HIS A 696 8.18 25.67 5.85
N TYR A 697 8.56 26.61 6.71
CA TYR A 697 9.10 27.91 6.28
C TYR A 697 10.47 27.79 5.60
N HIS A 698 11.37 26.95 6.11
CA HIS A 698 12.68 26.66 5.50
C HIS A 698 12.52 26.06 4.10
N LYS A 699 11.57 25.14 3.92
CA LYS A 699 11.22 24.60 2.60
C LYS A 699 10.79 25.72 1.66
N PHE A 700 9.89 26.59 2.10
CA PHE A 700 9.39 27.72 1.31
C PHE A 700 10.52 28.65 0.86
N VAL A 701 11.30 29.18 1.81
CA VAL A 701 12.41 30.13 1.53
C VAL A 701 13.46 29.54 0.59
N ASN A 702 13.79 28.26 0.71
CA ASN A 702 14.80 27.62 -0.14
C ASN A 702 14.27 27.12 -1.49
N THR A 703 12.95 26.97 -1.65
CA THR A 703 12.35 26.58 -2.95
C THR A 703 12.14 27.80 -3.85
N ASP A 704 11.87 28.98 -3.27
CA ASP A 704 11.70 30.25 -4.00
C ASP A 704 13.02 30.97 -4.34
N GLN A 705 14.20 30.41 -4.01
CA GLN A 705 15.50 30.95 -4.44
C GLN A 705 15.83 30.75 -5.93
N LYS A 706 14.83 30.69 -6.82
CA LYS A 706 15.05 30.96 -8.24
C LYS A 706 14.85 32.46 -8.49
N ILE A 707 15.98 33.10 -8.81
CA ILE A 707 16.19 34.51 -9.21
C ILE A 707 16.52 35.44 -8.02
N LYS A 708 17.80 35.53 -7.67
CA LYS A 708 18.37 36.73 -7.02
C LYS A 708 18.80 37.70 -8.13
N HIS A 709 18.12 38.83 -8.27
CA HIS A 709 18.68 39.99 -8.98
C HIS A 709 19.54 40.82 -8.00
N ASN A 710 20.66 41.35 -8.47
CA ASN A 710 21.70 42.06 -7.70
C ASN A 710 21.34 43.51 -7.30
N HIS A 711 20.07 43.83 -7.06
CA HIS A 711 19.69 45.17 -6.59
C HIS A 711 18.88 45.12 -5.29
N TYR A 712 19.30 45.94 -4.33
CA TYR A 712 18.63 46.16 -3.06
C TYR A 712 17.27 46.83 -3.29
N THR A 713 16.21 46.04 -3.38
CA THR A 713 14.85 46.55 -3.38
C THR A 713 14.25 46.41 -1.97
N ARG A 714 13.89 47.54 -1.36
CA ARG A 714 13.03 47.62 -0.16
C ARG A 714 11.60 47.21 -0.53
N TYR A 715 11.38 45.97 -0.94
CA TYR A 715 10.04 45.41 -1.05
C TYR A 715 9.85 44.37 0.05
N LYS A 716 9.04 44.74 1.04
CA LYS A 716 8.47 43.83 2.03
C LYS A 716 7.83 42.65 1.26
N ILE A 717 8.44 41.47 1.36
CA ILE A 717 7.92 40.23 0.78
C ILE A 717 6.57 39.95 1.45
N ARG A 718 5.47 40.35 0.81
CA ARG A 718 4.09 39.96 1.20
C ARG A 718 3.83 38.54 0.68
N GLY A 719 4.47 37.55 1.32
CA GLY A 719 4.18 36.13 1.10
C GLY A 719 2.95 35.69 1.91
N THR A 720 2.01 35.03 1.24
CA THR A 720 0.66 34.61 1.72
C THR A 720 0.64 33.48 2.76
N VAL A 721 1.78 33.12 3.37
CA VAL A 721 1.84 32.08 4.42
C VAL A 721 1.88 32.74 5.80
N ARG A 722 0.71 33.12 6.32
CA ARG A 722 0.56 33.46 7.74
C ARG A 722 0.54 32.19 8.59
N SER A 723 1.66 31.52 8.69
CA SER A 723 2.11 31.12 10.02
C SER A 723 2.85 32.34 10.56
N TYR A 724 2.14 33.36 11.08
CA TYR A 724 2.77 34.62 11.54
C TYR A 724 3.97 34.38 12.46
N LEU A 725 3.96 33.26 13.18
CA LEU A 725 5.03 32.81 14.05
C LEU A 725 6.20 32.11 13.33
N ALA A 726 6.03 31.47 12.17
CA ALA A 726 7.12 30.72 11.55
C ALA A 726 8.29 31.60 11.06
N PRO A 727 8.09 32.78 10.44
CA PRO A 727 9.18 33.70 10.17
C PRO A 727 9.92 34.11 11.46
N LYS A 728 9.17 34.43 12.52
CA LYS A 728 9.74 34.77 13.84
C LYS A 728 10.53 33.60 14.44
N PHE A 729 10.00 32.38 14.40
CA PHE A 729 10.69 31.17 14.83
C PHE A 729 11.94 30.93 14.00
N TYR A 730 11.87 31.20 12.70
CA TYR A 730 12.98 31.06 11.79
C TYR A 730 14.07 32.10 12.06
N GLU A 731 13.75 33.32 12.47
CA GLU A 731 14.77 34.31 12.84
C GLU A 731 15.64 33.83 14.02
N ILE A 732 15.05 33.10 14.96
CA ILE A 732 15.71 32.60 16.18
C ILE A 732 16.65 31.43 15.89
N ILE A 733 16.47 30.68 14.79
CA ILE A 733 17.36 29.54 14.52
C ILE A 733 18.78 30.01 14.13
N PRO A 734 19.82 29.28 14.57
CA PRO A 734 21.21 29.52 14.20
C PRO A 734 21.46 29.66 12.69
N LYS A 735 22.42 30.51 12.32
CA LYS A 735 22.72 30.80 10.90
C LYS A 735 23.20 29.57 10.14
N ASP A 736 24.05 28.76 10.76
CA ASP A 736 24.52 27.47 10.24
C ASP A 736 23.36 26.52 9.90
N LEU A 737 22.28 26.52 10.68
CA LEU A 737 21.08 25.74 10.35
C LEU A 737 20.29 26.32 9.16
N LYS A 738 20.22 27.65 9.04
CA LYS A 738 19.55 28.33 7.92
C LYS A 738 20.22 28.02 6.58
N ASP A 739 21.55 27.93 6.60
CA ASP A 739 22.39 27.71 5.42
C ASP A 739 22.33 26.25 4.92
N LEU A 740 21.84 25.30 5.73
CA LEU A 740 21.64 23.92 5.29
C LEU A 740 20.54 23.83 4.23
N ARG A 741 20.75 23.03 3.18
CA ARG A 741 19.70 22.70 2.21
C ARG A 741 18.55 21.94 2.88
N PHE A 742 17.32 22.20 2.42
CA PHE A 742 16.15 21.50 2.91
C PHE A 742 16.29 19.99 2.66
N GLY A 743 16.12 19.19 3.71
CA GLY A 743 16.27 17.75 3.63
C GLY A 743 16.46 17.10 5.00
N ASN A 744 16.90 15.84 4.99
CA ASN A 744 17.10 15.07 6.23
C ASN A 744 18.19 15.67 7.12
N CYS A 745 19.24 16.25 6.52
CA CYS A 745 20.32 16.91 7.27
C CYS A 745 19.79 18.09 8.09
N PHE A 746 19.09 19.04 7.43
CA PHE A 746 18.43 20.16 8.10
C PHE A 746 17.48 19.68 9.21
N LYS A 747 16.55 18.75 8.91
CA LYS A 747 15.58 18.24 9.90
C LYS A 747 16.26 17.59 11.10
N ARG A 748 17.37 16.87 10.90
CA ARG A 748 18.13 16.23 11.97
C ARG A 748 18.84 17.25 12.85
N ASN A 749 19.51 18.24 12.26
CA ASN A 749 20.23 19.26 13.02
C ASN A 749 19.28 20.23 13.72
N LEU A 750 18.14 20.58 13.09
CA LEU A 750 17.08 21.36 13.73
C LEU A 750 16.53 20.64 14.97
N LYS A 751 16.29 19.32 14.89
CA LYS A 751 15.88 18.51 16.06
C LYS A 751 16.92 18.52 17.18
N LYS A 752 18.21 18.40 16.84
CA LYS A 752 19.31 18.46 17.82
C LYS A 752 19.34 19.81 18.54
N TRP A 753 19.28 20.90 17.78
CA TRP A 753 19.24 22.24 18.36
C TRP A 753 17.96 22.50 19.17
N LEU A 754 16.81 21.97 18.74
CA LEU A 754 15.58 22.10 19.52
C LEU A 754 15.66 21.41 20.89
N HIS A 755 16.51 20.38 21.05
CA HIS A 755 16.78 19.76 22.35
C HIS A 755 17.69 20.60 23.27
N SER A 756 18.43 21.58 22.74
CA SER A 756 19.23 22.49 23.58
C SER A 756 18.42 23.69 24.10
N ILE A 757 17.20 23.90 23.60
CA ILE A 757 16.31 24.97 24.05
C ILE A 757 15.39 24.45 25.16
N SER A 758 15.18 25.26 26.20
CA SER A 758 14.28 24.88 27.28
C SER A 758 12.81 24.87 26.83
N ARG A 759 12.03 23.95 27.38
CA ARG A 759 10.58 23.87 27.12
C ARG A 759 9.87 25.18 27.47
N THR A 760 10.23 25.78 28.59
CA THR A 760 9.68 27.06 29.04
C THR A 760 9.92 28.17 28.02
N GLU A 761 11.09 28.22 27.39
CA GLU A 761 11.43 29.21 26.37
C GLU A 761 10.60 29.04 25.09
N ILE A 762 10.46 27.82 24.58
CA ILE A 762 9.58 27.54 23.42
C ILE A 762 8.13 27.95 23.71
N HIS A 763 7.61 27.63 24.90
CA HIS A 763 6.25 28.01 25.28
C HIS A 763 6.10 29.52 25.42
N LYS A 764 7.09 30.22 25.97
CA LYS A 764 7.12 31.69 26.02
C LYS A 764 7.09 32.27 24.62
N LEU A 765 7.98 31.85 23.72
CA LEU A 765 8.05 32.33 22.32
C LEU A 765 6.72 32.19 21.57
N ILE A 766 5.97 31.11 21.84
CA ILE A 766 4.66 30.89 21.24
C ILE A 766 3.61 31.80 21.88
N ASN A 767 3.59 31.93 23.20
CA ASN A 767 2.54 32.66 23.92
C ASN A 767 2.72 34.19 23.91
N THR A 768 3.94 34.74 23.94
CA THR A 768 4.19 36.20 23.92
C THR A 768 3.82 36.86 22.59
N ASN A 769 3.62 36.07 21.54
CA ASN A 769 3.26 36.54 20.21
C ASN A 769 1.79 36.28 19.83
N ILE A 770 0.96 35.83 20.79
CA ILE A 770 -0.50 35.63 20.63
C ILE A 770 -1.30 36.86 21.13
N ASN A 771 -0.65 37.81 21.81
CA ASN A 771 -1.26 39.07 22.26
C ASN A 771 -1.17 40.16 21.21
#